data_AF-A0A2D5Z394-F1
#
_entry.id   AF-A0A2D5Z394-F1
#
_cell.length_a   1.000
_cell.length_b   1.000
_cell.length_c   1.000
_cell.angle_alpha   90.00
_cell.angle_beta   90.00
_cell.angle_gamma   90.00
#
_symmetry.space_group_name_H-M   'P 1'
#
loop_
_entity.id
_entity.type
_entity.pdbx_description
1 polymer ?
#
loop_
_entity_poly.entity_id
_entity_poly.type
_entity_poly.pdbx_seq_one_letter_code
_entity_poly.pdbx_strand_id
1 'polypeptide(L)'
;MRTPRDHPLFARRAAAQSGIKNQRSAIAFLSLCALLTSTSLLHAQGSDMIGKKLIRLASETNSQMFQTTLEGAASWSDDANLPARFAAWQNTGFDGLAVSIASNAPSKGFTAMGQQWWNVRVQRSYSEFTDEIATLNAQNWGRLTDNFLHSSMAPWDTPGTVTNQGWFNNAHWATLTNNVAIQARVANELGFKGVVLDTEQYDHHGADPWYHPFSYNEYVNGGCQCPLGQPRTFNEASQKVFERGQEYAQALNSEFPGITLMMIPAINRPNGLLIDESLYQFFFDGIVSGLDANSKLIAGSEFTYGLSDYADFVDGRDDTLAQYLARSTVDQDILDKWSFTVGVFADHPNGGVWSTTDPSVNFRDPQRHEYATRNALAASDEYAWSYGEQSQFLEDTPTPVIEQYLDAHEDARAPVPSSGFFETFDDGFHEPGSSFTSGTFPTGVGTEVSLVNDAVEFTNFPVTDGTYRADAPLAADAIYDVNLRMRINPGAITQNAYLLNVRAGDPNTEADLLLKAVQNPDGSNSTSTWDIEVTDANGVTSAGIALRRGLFHDITMRHTGNGADEIELLVNGILVGTYVDRAAAFDVASLFAGNPSSATGFGSATLDAFSIQVTVIPEPATIVLLLTILPIRRRGPRRA
;
A
#
# COMPACT_ATOMS: atom_id res chain seq x y z
N MET A 1 21.76 3.60 34.20
CA MET A 1 21.32 4.79 34.97
C MET A 1 21.18 5.96 33.99
N ARG A 2 19.96 6.49 33.88
CA ARG A 2 19.50 7.73 33.21
C ARG A 2 19.68 7.87 31.69
N THR A 3 18.52 7.84 31.02
CA THR A 3 18.23 8.35 29.68
C THR A 3 18.31 9.89 29.61
N PRO A 4 18.60 10.49 28.45
CA PRO A 4 18.29 11.89 28.17
C PRO A 4 16.87 11.98 27.58
N ARG A 5 15.90 12.38 28.41
CA ARG A 5 14.69 13.08 27.97
C ARG A 5 14.96 14.56 28.22
N ASP A 6 14.87 15.39 27.18
CA ASP A 6 14.43 16.80 27.21
C ASP A 6 14.66 17.45 25.84
N HIS A 7 13.67 17.38 24.96
CA HIS A 7 13.54 18.28 23.81
C HIS A 7 12.06 18.45 23.46
N PRO A 8 11.34 19.34 24.19
CA PRO A 8 10.56 20.38 23.52
C PRO A 8 10.48 21.65 24.39
N LEU A 9 11.61 22.37 24.54
CA LEU A 9 11.62 23.70 25.20
C LEU A 9 12.26 24.80 24.35
N PHE A 10 12.80 24.48 23.18
CA PHE A 10 13.49 25.45 22.32
C PHE A 10 12.56 26.30 21.45
N ALA A 11 11.45 25.75 20.96
CA ALA A 11 10.52 26.50 20.09
C ALA A 11 9.75 27.62 20.84
N ARG A 12 9.37 27.39 22.10
CA ARG A 12 8.63 28.39 22.91
C ARG A 12 9.50 29.57 23.35
N ARG A 13 10.82 29.42 23.45
CA ARG A 13 11.73 30.53 23.81
C ARG A 13 12.09 31.41 22.62
N ALA A 14 12.16 30.86 21.40
CA ALA A 14 12.49 31.63 20.19
C ALA A 14 11.37 32.61 19.80
N ALA A 15 10.10 32.22 19.92
CA ALA A 15 8.97 33.10 19.59
C ALA A 15 8.78 34.25 20.59
N ALA A 16 9.08 34.03 21.87
CA ALA A 16 8.93 35.05 22.92
C ALA A 16 10.08 36.09 22.95
N GLN A 17 11.26 35.76 22.39
CA GLN A 17 12.44 36.65 22.39
C GLN A 17 12.64 37.45 21.10
N SER A 18 11.95 37.14 20.00
CA SER A 18 12.26 37.74 18.70
C SER A 18 11.78 39.18 18.52
N GLY A 19 10.87 39.70 19.36
CA GLY A 19 10.48 41.11 19.36
C GLY A 19 9.99 41.65 18.01
N ILE A 20 9.50 40.78 17.13
CA ILE A 20 9.17 41.11 15.74
C ILE A 20 7.87 41.92 15.70
N LYS A 21 8.00 43.25 15.62
CA LYS A 21 6.86 44.19 15.65
C LYS A 21 6.32 44.59 14.26
N ASN A 22 6.85 44.04 13.16
CA ASN A 22 6.35 44.37 11.82
C ASN A 22 6.16 43.12 10.93
N GLN A 23 5.13 43.19 10.09
CA GLN A 23 4.66 42.12 9.19
C GLN A 23 5.72 41.58 8.23
N ARG A 24 6.62 42.43 7.71
CA ARG A 24 7.66 42.01 6.75
C ARG A 24 8.69 41.07 7.38
N SER A 25 8.99 41.29 8.65
CA SER A 25 9.92 40.43 9.40
C SER A 25 9.30 39.09 9.81
N ALA A 26 7.97 39.01 9.96
CA ALA A 26 7.27 37.74 10.17
C ALA A 26 7.21 36.90 8.89
N ILE A 27 6.96 37.52 7.74
CA ILE A 27 7.01 36.84 6.43
C ILE A 27 8.42 36.30 6.16
N ALA A 28 9.47 37.11 6.37
CA ALA A 28 10.85 36.66 6.19
C ALA A 28 11.24 35.50 7.14
N PHE A 29 10.70 35.49 8.37
CA PHE A 29 10.92 34.40 9.32
C PHE A 29 10.20 33.11 8.90
N LEU A 30 8.97 33.20 8.41
CA LEU A 30 8.21 32.04 7.91
C LEU A 30 8.82 31.48 6.63
N SER A 31 9.25 32.32 5.69
CA SER A 31 10.00 31.88 4.51
C SER A 31 11.32 31.21 4.88
N LEU A 32 12.01 31.70 5.91
CA LEU A 32 13.23 31.06 6.43
C LEU A 32 12.93 29.72 7.10
N CYS A 33 11.83 29.59 7.84
CA CYS A 33 11.40 28.31 8.42
C CYS A 33 11.02 27.29 7.33
N ALA A 34 10.30 27.70 6.28
CA ALA A 34 9.97 26.86 5.14
C ALA A 34 11.23 26.39 4.39
N LEU A 35 12.21 27.28 4.22
CA LEU A 35 13.52 26.96 3.63
C LEU A 35 14.33 26.01 4.51
N LEU A 36 14.23 26.15 5.84
CA LEU A 36 14.89 25.26 6.80
C LEU A 36 14.23 23.89 6.86
N THR A 37 12.91 23.78 6.70
CA THR A 37 12.21 22.48 6.62
C THR A 37 12.54 21.74 5.32
N SER A 38 12.57 22.42 4.18
CA SER A 38 12.92 21.81 2.89
C SER A 38 14.39 21.35 2.87
N THR A 39 15.31 22.16 3.41
CA THR A 39 16.71 21.75 3.57
C THR A 39 16.90 20.61 4.56
N SER A 40 16.08 20.50 5.63
CA SER A 40 16.13 19.34 6.54
C SER A 40 15.58 18.05 5.94
N LEU A 41 14.54 18.11 5.09
CA LEU A 41 14.07 16.96 4.32
C LEU A 41 15.15 16.46 3.35
N LEU A 42 15.83 17.38 2.65
CA LEU A 42 16.92 17.05 1.74
C LEU A 42 18.15 16.48 2.46
N HIS A 43 18.50 17.01 3.64
CA HIS A 43 19.59 16.46 4.45
C HIS A 43 19.24 15.07 5.01
N ALA A 44 17.98 14.85 5.38
CA ALA A 44 17.50 13.53 5.79
C ALA A 44 17.64 12.53 4.63
N GLN A 45 17.16 12.88 3.42
CA GLN A 45 17.25 12.03 2.24
C GLN A 45 18.69 11.64 1.86
N GLY A 46 19.67 12.54 1.97
CA GLY A 46 21.07 12.21 1.63
C GLY A 46 21.77 11.30 2.66
N SER A 47 21.45 11.42 3.95
CA SER A 47 22.06 10.60 5.01
C SER A 47 21.37 9.25 5.23
N ASP A 48 20.10 9.13 4.86
CA ASP A 48 19.27 7.95 5.06
C ASP A 48 19.47 6.87 3.98
N MET A 49 20.24 7.16 2.92
CA MET A 49 20.51 6.19 1.85
C MET A 49 21.63 5.21 2.20
N ILE A 50 22.40 5.46 3.27
CA ILE A 50 23.51 4.59 3.67
C ILE A 50 22.95 3.23 4.11
N GLY A 51 23.34 2.17 3.41
CA GLY A 51 22.95 0.80 3.72
C GLY A 51 21.64 0.36 3.08
N LYS A 52 20.91 1.23 2.37
CA LYS A 52 19.75 0.83 1.58
C LYS A 52 20.18 -0.01 0.38
N LYS A 53 19.35 -0.98 0.02
CA LYS A 53 19.65 -2.01 -0.95
C LYS A 53 18.60 -2.06 -2.06
N LEU A 54 19.02 -2.21 -3.30
CA LEU A 54 18.11 -2.39 -4.45
C LEU A 54 18.11 -3.85 -4.86
N ILE A 55 16.93 -4.47 -4.78
CA ILE A 55 16.72 -5.86 -5.17
C ILE A 55 16.10 -5.93 -6.57
N ARG A 56 16.59 -6.85 -7.39
CA ARG A 56 15.93 -7.20 -8.65
C ARG A 56 14.96 -8.34 -8.41
N LEU A 57 13.68 -8.09 -8.62
CA LEU A 57 12.62 -9.10 -8.56
C LEU A 57 11.81 -8.96 -9.85
N ALA A 58 11.86 -9.94 -10.74
CA ALA A 58 11.32 -9.76 -12.08
C ALA A 58 10.92 -11.09 -12.72
N SER A 59 10.14 -11.01 -13.80
CA SER A 59 9.86 -12.20 -14.61
C SER A 59 11.17 -12.81 -15.14
N GLU A 60 12.17 -11.98 -15.43
CA GLU A 60 13.47 -12.46 -15.89
C GLU A 60 14.18 -13.32 -14.85
N THR A 61 14.06 -13.02 -13.55
CA THR A 61 14.72 -13.80 -12.50
C THR A 61 13.98 -15.09 -12.14
N ASN A 62 12.75 -15.23 -12.62
CA ASN A 62 11.86 -16.35 -12.34
C ASN A 62 11.69 -17.30 -13.53
N SER A 63 11.42 -16.77 -14.73
CA SER A 63 11.08 -17.56 -15.94
C SER A 63 11.99 -17.29 -17.14
N GLN A 64 12.52 -16.07 -17.32
CA GLN A 64 13.26 -15.76 -18.58
C GLN A 64 14.77 -16.05 -18.52
N MET A 65 15.43 -15.94 -17.36
CA MET A 65 16.89 -16.16 -17.24
C MET A 65 17.33 -17.55 -17.70
N PHE A 66 16.43 -18.52 -17.56
CA PHE A 66 16.66 -19.92 -17.91
C PHE A 66 16.03 -20.32 -19.25
N GLN A 67 15.56 -19.36 -20.05
CA GLN A 67 14.78 -19.63 -21.27
C GLN A 67 13.69 -20.69 -21.01
N THR A 68 13.04 -20.64 -19.83
CA THR A 68 12.06 -21.65 -19.48
C THR A 68 10.85 -21.46 -20.37
N THR A 69 10.73 -22.27 -21.41
CA THR A 69 9.39 -22.74 -21.72
C THR A 69 8.95 -23.58 -20.54
N LEU A 70 7.66 -23.56 -20.21
CA LEU A 70 7.05 -24.33 -19.11
C LEU A 70 7.37 -25.84 -19.16
N GLU A 71 7.96 -26.33 -20.25
CA GLU A 71 8.29 -27.73 -20.49
C GLU A 71 9.81 -28.04 -20.50
N GLY A 72 10.68 -27.05 -20.23
CA GLY A 72 12.12 -27.23 -20.38
C GLY A 72 12.98 -26.17 -19.68
N ALA A 73 12.68 -25.87 -18.42
CA ALA A 73 13.46 -24.88 -17.68
C ALA A 73 14.94 -25.29 -17.57
N ALA A 74 15.83 -24.44 -18.08
CA ALA A 74 17.26 -24.63 -17.92
C ALA A 74 17.63 -24.57 -16.44
N SER A 75 18.49 -25.50 -16.01
CA SER A 75 19.13 -25.47 -14.70
C SER A 75 20.24 -24.41 -14.68
N TRP A 76 20.58 -23.82 -13.52
CA TRP A 76 21.81 -23.03 -13.46
C TRP A 76 23.03 -23.90 -13.78
N SER A 77 22.96 -25.19 -13.44
CA SER A 77 24.02 -26.17 -13.72
C SER A 77 24.20 -26.47 -15.22
N ASP A 78 23.22 -26.13 -16.06
CA ASP A 78 23.29 -26.29 -17.51
C ASP A 78 23.80 -25.01 -18.22
N ASP A 79 23.86 -23.87 -17.52
CA ASP A 79 24.29 -22.60 -18.10
C ASP A 79 25.83 -22.48 -18.14
N ALA A 80 26.42 -22.87 -19.27
CA ALA A 80 27.85 -22.74 -19.51
C ALA A 80 28.37 -21.29 -19.47
N ASN A 81 27.50 -20.28 -19.58
CA ASN A 81 27.85 -18.87 -19.56
C ASN A 81 27.64 -18.21 -18.18
N LEU A 82 27.29 -19.00 -17.16
CA LEU A 82 26.95 -18.49 -15.83
C LEU A 82 28.03 -17.58 -15.21
N PRO A 83 29.35 -17.91 -15.27
CA PRO A 83 30.37 -17.02 -14.71
C PRO A 83 30.43 -15.65 -15.40
N ALA A 84 30.18 -15.58 -16.72
CA ALA A 84 30.19 -14.32 -17.45
C ALA A 84 28.97 -13.47 -17.12
N ARG A 85 27.79 -14.10 -16.95
CA ARG A 85 26.57 -13.41 -16.50
C ARG A 85 26.76 -12.80 -15.11
N PHE A 86 27.29 -13.58 -14.16
CA PHE A 86 27.60 -13.07 -12.82
C PHE A 86 28.58 -11.90 -12.84
N ALA A 87 29.58 -11.94 -13.73
CA ALA A 87 30.50 -10.83 -13.92
C ALA A 87 29.81 -9.59 -14.50
N ALA A 88 28.91 -9.75 -15.47
CA ALA A 88 28.12 -8.66 -16.03
C ALA A 88 27.20 -8.03 -14.97
N TRP A 89 26.56 -8.85 -14.13
CA TRP A 89 25.63 -8.37 -13.11
C TRP A 89 26.26 -7.51 -12.01
N GLN A 90 27.59 -7.56 -11.86
CA GLN A 90 28.30 -6.70 -10.92
C GLN A 90 28.17 -5.20 -11.25
N ASN A 91 27.77 -4.85 -12.48
CA ASN A 91 27.64 -3.48 -12.95
C ASN A 91 26.17 -3.04 -13.12
N THR A 92 25.21 -3.77 -12.57
CA THR A 92 23.78 -3.48 -12.75
C THR A 92 23.21 -2.46 -11.78
N GLY A 93 23.97 -2.09 -10.75
CA GLY A 93 23.47 -1.29 -9.63
C GLY A 93 22.61 -2.06 -8.63
N PHE A 94 22.33 -3.36 -8.82
CA PHE A 94 21.62 -4.18 -7.84
C PHE A 94 22.54 -4.66 -6.71
N ASP A 95 21.95 -4.87 -5.53
CA ASP A 95 22.63 -5.53 -4.38
C ASP A 95 22.15 -6.95 -4.16
N GLY A 96 21.14 -7.40 -4.88
CA GLY A 96 20.59 -8.72 -4.70
C GLY A 96 19.52 -9.05 -5.71
N LEU A 97 19.28 -10.34 -5.89
CA LEU A 97 18.33 -10.89 -6.83
C LEU A 97 17.32 -11.76 -6.08
N ALA A 98 16.04 -11.72 -6.47
CA ALA A 98 15.06 -12.71 -6.09
C ALA A 98 14.95 -13.75 -7.22
N VAL A 99 15.52 -14.94 -7.03
CA VAL A 99 15.71 -15.94 -8.08
C VAL A 99 14.92 -17.21 -7.85
N SER A 100 14.53 -17.87 -8.95
CA SER A 100 14.12 -19.28 -8.92
C SER A 100 15.34 -20.20 -9.04
N ILE A 101 15.19 -21.45 -8.58
CA ILE A 101 16.15 -22.55 -8.80
C ILE A 101 15.44 -23.72 -9.48
N ALA A 102 16.19 -24.66 -10.04
CA ALA A 102 15.61 -25.85 -10.68
C ALA A 102 15.70 -27.12 -9.80
N SER A 103 14.72 -28.02 -9.92
CA SER A 103 14.82 -29.40 -9.44
C SER A 103 15.50 -30.26 -10.52
N ASN A 104 16.47 -31.09 -10.13
CA ASN A 104 17.10 -32.09 -11.00
C ASN A 104 16.31 -33.41 -11.10
N ALA A 105 15.06 -33.45 -10.60
CA ALA A 105 14.19 -34.62 -10.66
C ALA A 105 13.03 -34.43 -11.65
N PRO A 106 13.27 -34.56 -12.97
CA PRO A 106 12.23 -34.35 -13.99
C PRO A 106 11.05 -35.33 -13.86
N SER A 107 11.25 -36.48 -13.21
CA SER A 107 10.18 -37.44 -12.91
C SER A 107 9.12 -36.90 -11.93
N LYS A 108 9.44 -35.82 -11.21
CA LYS A 108 8.54 -35.12 -10.29
C LYS A 108 7.85 -33.90 -10.92
N GLY A 109 7.96 -33.75 -12.24
CA GLY A 109 7.36 -32.65 -13.00
C GLY A 109 8.29 -31.46 -13.13
N PHE A 110 7.73 -30.25 -13.03
CA PHE A 110 8.43 -28.98 -13.23
C PHE A 110 9.75 -28.89 -12.49
N THR A 111 10.74 -28.37 -13.22
CA THR A 111 12.07 -28.11 -12.71
C THR A 111 12.14 -26.70 -12.09
N ALA A 112 11.59 -25.64 -12.70
CA ALA A 112 11.58 -24.30 -12.11
C ALA A 112 10.74 -24.23 -10.81
N MET A 113 11.39 -23.94 -9.69
CA MET A 113 10.76 -24.06 -8.37
C MET A 113 10.00 -22.83 -7.89
N GLY A 114 10.22 -21.66 -8.47
CA GLY A 114 9.58 -20.40 -8.06
C GLY A 114 8.06 -20.48 -7.93
N GLN A 115 7.40 -21.35 -8.70
CA GLN A 115 5.94 -21.57 -8.66
C GLN A 115 5.53 -22.95 -8.13
N GLN A 116 6.50 -23.76 -7.68
CA GLN A 116 6.29 -25.19 -7.38
C GLN A 116 6.54 -25.53 -5.92
N TRP A 117 7.08 -24.61 -5.11
CA TRP A 117 7.19 -24.80 -3.66
C TRP A 117 5.83 -25.07 -3.00
N TRP A 118 4.78 -24.42 -3.53
CA TRP A 118 3.40 -24.57 -3.08
C TRP A 118 2.61 -25.68 -3.78
N ASN A 119 3.22 -26.40 -4.72
CA ASN A 119 2.55 -27.52 -5.39
C ASN A 119 2.44 -28.73 -4.46
N VAL A 120 1.23 -28.95 -3.92
CA VAL A 120 0.95 -29.99 -2.93
C VAL A 120 0.80 -31.40 -3.52
N ARG A 121 0.89 -31.57 -4.85
CA ARG A 121 0.92 -32.90 -5.48
C ARG A 121 2.28 -33.59 -5.34
N VAL A 122 3.33 -32.81 -5.14
CA VAL A 122 4.71 -33.28 -5.24
C VAL A 122 5.44 -32.91 -3.96
N GLN A 123 5.75 -33.94 -3.16
CA GLN A 123 6.68 -33.78 -2.05
C GLN A 123 8.12 -33.78 -2.59
N ARG A 124 8.81 -32.66 -2.37
CA ARG A 124 10.18 -32.44 -2.77
C ARG A 124 11.15 -33.06 -1.77
N SER A 125 12.34 -33.36 -2.25
CA SER A 125 13.46 -33.87 -1.44
C SER A 125 14.69 -33.00 -1.68
N TYR A 126 15.47 -32.75 -0.63
CA TYR A 126 16.65 -31.88 -0.70
C TYR A 126 17.67 -32.32 -1.78
N SER A 127 17.81 -33.63 -2.04
CA SER A 127 18.70 -34.15 -3.10
C SER A 127 18.35 -33.65 -4.51
N GLU A 128 17.15 -33.09 -4.71
CA GLU A 128 16.75 -32.49 -5.98
C GLU A 128 17.53 -31.22 -6.33
N PHE A 129 18.17 -30.60 -5.34
CA PHE A 129 18.72 -29.25 -5.44
C PHE A 129 20.24 -29.21 -5.26
N THR A 130 20.90 -30.35 -5.00
CA THR A 130 22.32 -30.37 -4.65
C THR A 130 23.22 -29.86 -5.78
N ASP A 131 22.85 -30.13 -7.03
CA ASP A 131 23.65 -29.69 -8.20
C ASP A 131 23.51 -28.18 -8.41
N GLU A 132 22.31 -27.64 -8.22
CA GLU A 132 22.05 -26.19 -8.24
C GLU A 132 22.80 -25.48 -7.12
N ILE A 133 22.72 -26.01 -5.90
CA ILE A 133 23.43 -25.46 -4.73
C ILE A 133 24.94 -25.45 -5.00
N ALA A 134 25.51 -26.56 -5.49
CA ALA A 134 26.93 -26.65 -5.81
C ALA A 134 27.33 -25.63 -6.90
N THR A 135 26.49 -25.48 -7.92
CA THR A 135 26.74 -24.55 -9.03
C THR A 135 26.74 -23.09 -8.56
N LEU A 136 25.73 -22.69 -7.80
CA LEU A 136 25.59 -21.33 -7.29
C LEU A 136 26.63 -20.99 -6.21
N ASN A 137 27.00 -21.93 -5.36
CA ASN A 137 28.08 -21.74 -4.37
C ASN A 137 29.47 -21.60 -5.01
N ALA A 138 29.64 -22.09 -6.25
CA ALA A 138 30.89 -21.89 -6.99
C ALA A 138 30.98 -20.49 -7.64
N GLN A 139 29.89 -19.72 -7.68
CA GLN A 139 29.88 -18.39 -8.29
C GLN A 139 30.35 -17.31 -7.32
N ASN A 140 30.90 -16.23 -7.88
CA ASN A 140 31.22 -15.03 -7.13
C ASN A 140 30.05 -14.04 -7.21
N TRP A 141 29.23 -14.01 -6.16
CA TRP A 141 28.11 -13.08 -6.04
C TRP A 141 28.56 -11.61 -5.98
N GLY A 142 29.78 -11.33 -5.51
CA GLY A 142 30.35 -9.99 -5.45
C GLY A 142 29.45 -9.02 -4.68
N ARG A 143 28.91 -8.01 -5.37
CA ARG A 143 28.00 -7.01 -4.77
C ARG A 143 26.60 -7.53 -4.48
N LEU A 144 26.20 -8.63 -5.12
CA LEU A 144 24.87 -9.24 -4.98
C LEU A 144 24.80 -10.01 -3.67
N THR A 145 24.84 -9.32 -2.53
CA THR A 145 24.91 -9.89 -1.18
C THR A 145 23.54 -10.21 -0.58
N ASP A 146 22.46 -9.67 -1.15
CA ASP A 146 21.13 -9.67 -0.57
C ASP A 146 20.15 -10.43 -1.46
N ASN A 147 20.48 -11.68 -1.78
CA ASN A 147 19.65 -12.52 -2.63
C ASN A 147 18.52 -13.20 -1.85
N PHE A 148 17.47 -13.56 -2.57
CA PHE A 148 16.29 -14.25 -2.06
C PHE A 148 15.91 -15.38 -3.00
N LEU A 149 15.32 -16.45 -2.48
CA LEU A 149 14.59 -17.41 -3.31
C LEU A 149 13.17 -16.91 -3.55
N HIS A 150 12.72 -16.97 -4.79
CA HIS A 150 11.33 -16.68 -5.14
C HIS A 150 10.42 -17.85 -4.78
N SER A 151 9.22 -17.53 -4.29
CA SER A 151 8.13 -18.44 -4.02
C SER A 151 6.84 -17.75 -4.43
N SER A 152 6.04 -18.38 -5.28
CA SER A 152 4.67 -17.96 -5.58
C SER A 152 3.72 -18.95 -4.93
N MET A 153 2.77 -18.42 -4.18
CA MET A 153 1.77 -19.20 -3.45
C MET A 153 0.80 -19.92 -4.38
N ALA A 154 0.49 -19.28 -5.50
CA ALA A 154 -0.49 -19.77 -6.43
C ALA A 154 0.28 -20.49 -7.57
N PRO A 155 0.31 -21.83 -7.60
CA PRO A 155 1.06 -22.57 -8.62
C PRO A 155 0.51 -22.27 -10.02
N TRP A 156 1.34 -21.67 -10.87
CA TRP A 156 1.03 -21.40 -12.27
C TRP A 156 1.23 -22.66 -13.10
N ASP A 157 0.18 -23.21 -13.71
CA ASP A 157 0.33 -24.30 -14.67
C ASP A 157 -0.95 -24.64 -15.47
N THR A 158 -0.77 -25.52 -16.46
CA THR A 158 -1.82 -26.26 -17.16
C THR A 158 -2.79 -26.91 -16.15
N PRO A 159 -4.10 -26.75 -16.35
CA PRO A 159 -5.10 -27.42 -15.52
C PRO A 159 -4.85 -28.94 -15.41
N GLY A 160 -4.67 -29.45 -14.18
CA GLY A 160 -4.56 -30.87 -13.88
C GLY A 160 -3.17 -31.36 -13.42
N THR A 161 -2.12 -30.56 -13.61
CA THR A 161 -0.74 -30.88 -13.19
C THR A 161 -0.32 -30.21 -11.89
N VAL A 162 -1.07 -29.18 -11.46
CA VAL A 162 -0.97 -28.54 -10.14
C VAL A 162 -2.28 -28.71 -9.35
N THR A 163 -2.21 -28.50 -8.04
CA THR A 163 -3.37 -28.44 -7.13
C THR A 163 -3.08 -27.36 -6.11
N ASN A 164 -4.05 -26.49 -5.82
CA ASN A 164 -3.90 -25.54 -4.72
C ASN A 164 -4.04 -26.24 -3.37
N GLN A 165 -3.36 -25.69 -2.39
CA GLN A 165 -3.43 -26.10 -1.00
C GLN A 165 -4.85 -25.93 -0.47
N GLY A 166 -5.40 -27.00 0.10
CA GLY A 166 -6.63 -26.88 0.86
C GLY A 166 -6.29 -26.54 2.30
N TRP A 167 -6.79 -25.41 2.83
CA TRP A 167 -6.51 -24.98 4.22
C TRP A 167 -6.80 -26.08 5.26
N PHE A 168 -7.86 -26.87 5.03
CA PHE A 168 -8.29 -27.97 5.90
C PHE A 168 -7.70 -29.34 5.54
N ASN A 169 -6.86 -29.43 4.50
CA ASN A 169 -6.26 -30.69 4.10
C ASN A 169 -4.87 -30.86 4.72
N ASN A 170 -4.79 -31.63 5.81
CA ASN A 170 -3.52 -31.86 6.52
C ASN A 170 -2.46 -32.55 5.65
N ALA A 171 -2.84 -33.37 4.67
CA ALA A 171 -1.87 -34.00 3.78
C ALA A 171 -1.26 -32.97 2.81
N HIS A 172 -2.08 -32.05 2.28
CA HIS A 172 -1.57 -30.94 1.47
C HIS A 172 -0.57 -30.10 2.26
N TRP A 173 -0.91 -29.76 3.51
CA TRP A 173 -0.04 -28.95 4.37
C TRP A 173 1.24 -29.68 4.78
N ALA A 174 1.19 -30.99 5.03
CA ALA A 174 2.41 -31.77 5.28
C ALA A 174 3.37 -31.75 4.09
N THR A 175 2.85 -31.83 2.86
CA THR A 175 3.66 -31.69 1.63
C THR A 175 4.20 -30.27 1.48
N LEU A 176 3.36 -29.26 1.68
CA LEU A 176 3.72 -27.85 1.57
C LEU A 176 4.82 -27.48 2.59
N THR A 177 4.64 -27.77 3.87
CA THR A 177 5.62 -27.44 4.90
C THR A 177 6.94 -28.19 4.69
N ASN A 178 6.91 -29.41 4.17
CA ASN A 178 8.13 -30.11 3.75
C ASN A 178 8.87 -29.35 2.62
N ASN A 179 8.14 -28.91 1.61
CA ASN A 179 8.73 -28.20 0.48
C ASN A 179 9.30 -26.83 0.91
N VAL A 180 8.57 -26.11 1.76
CA VAL A 180 8.97 -24.81 2.34
C VAL A 180 10.19 -24.96 3.24
N ALA A 181 10.27 -26.01 4.07
CA ALA A 181 11.47 -26.29 4.85
C ALA A 181 12.69 -26.51 3.93
N ILE A 182 12.54 -27.29 2.85
CA ILE A 182 13.62 -27.47 1.87
C ILE A 182 13.99 -26.13 1.20
N GLN A 183 13.02 -25.30 0.83
CA GLN A 183 13.29 -23.96 0.28
C GLN A 183 14.14 -23.12 1.24
N ALA A 184 13.75 -23.05 2.53
CA ALA A 184 14.50 -22.32 3.55
C ALA A 184 15.91 -22.87 3.74
N ARG A 185 16.05 -24.20 3.76
CA ARG A 185 17.36 -24.86 3.82
C ARG A 185 18.26 -24.47 2.66
N VAL A 186 17.73 -24.51 1.43
CA VAL A 186 18.46 -24.12 0.23
C VAL A 186 18.90 -22.66 0.32
N ALA A 187 18.01 -21.74 0.70
CA ALA A 187 18.34 -20.32 0.87
C ALA A 187 19.47 -20.12 1.89
N ASN A 188 19.39 -20.80 3.04
CA ASN A 188 20.41 -20.73 4.08
C ASN A 188 21.78 -21.25 3.59
N GLU A 189 21.80 -22.41 2.92
CA GLU A 189 23.03 -23.02 2.39
C GLU A 189 23.69 -22.21 1.26
N LEU A 190 22.91 -21.41 0.52
CA LEU A 190 23.40 -20.47 -0.49
C LEU A 190 23.86 -19.13 0.12
N GLY A 191 23.64 -18.91 1.43
CA GLY A 191 23.93 -17.64 2.09
C GLY A 191 22.99 -16.51 1.68
N PHE A 192 21.79 -16.84 1.19
CA PHE A 192 20.77 -15.86 0.84
C PHE A 192 20.13 -15.25 2.09
N LYS A 193 19.47 -14.10 1.98
CA LYS A 193 18.80 -13.43 3.10
C LYS A 193 17.47 -14.11 3.47
N GLY A 194 16.84 -14.75 2.49
CA GLY A 194 15.68 -15.59 2.72
C GLY A 194 14.83 -15.79 1.48
N VAL A 195 13.53 -15.52 1.60
CA VAL A 195 12.52 -15.84 0.59
C VAL A 195 11.69 -14.61 0.25
N VAL A 196 11.40 -14.41 -1.04
CA VAL A 196 10.29 -13.58 -1.49
C VAL A 196 9.09 -14.50 -1.67
N LEU A 197 8.03 -14.26 -0.90
CA LEU A 197 6.74 -14.92 -1.05
C LEU A 197 5.78 -13.98 -1.78
N ASP A 198 5.60 -14.28 -3.05
CA ASP A 198 4.53 -13.75 -3.89
C ASP A 198 3.21 -14.47 -3.57
N THR A 199 2.25 -13.68 -3.10
CA THR A 199 0.92 -14.11 -2.65
C THR A 199 -0.16 -13.74 -3.64
N GLU A 200 0.20 -13.23 -4.82
CA GLU A 200 -0.75 -12.96 -5.88
C GLU A 200 -1.53 -14.22 -6.26
N GLN A 201 -2.82 -14.00 -6.56
CA GLN A 201 -3.74 -15.02 -7.01
C GLN A 201 -4.42 -14.52 -8.28
N TYR A 202 -4.54 -15.39 -9.28
CA TYR A 202 -5.19 -15.07 -10.54
C TYR A 202 -6.19 -16.18 -10.95
N ASP A 203 -7.13 -15.84 -11.82
CA ASP A 203 -8.21 -16.74 -12.27
C ASP A 203 -7.73 -18.08 -12.90
N HIS A 204 -6.47 -18.15 -13.31
CA HIS A 204 -5.92 -19.29 -14.04
C HIS A 204 -5.16 -20.31 -13.16
N HIS A 205 -5.15 -20.15 -11.83
CA HIS A 205 -4.33 -20.96 -10.91
C HIS A 205 -4.96 -22.28 -10.48
N GLY A 206 -6.04 -22.71 -11.11
CA GLY A 206 -6.62 -24.03 -10.88
C GLY A 206 -8.12 -24.05 -11.02
N ALA A 207 -8.70 -25.20 -10.69
CA ALA A 207 -10.15 -25.42 -10.73
C ALA A 207 -10.69 -25.94 -9.38
N ASP A 208 -9.86 -25.95 -8.33
CA ASP A 208 -10.27 -26.38 -7.00
C ASP A 208 -10.90 -25.22 -6.19
N PRO A 209 -11.64 -25.51 -5.10
CA PRO A 209 -12.36 -24.48 -4.33
C PRO A 209 -11.47 -23.41 -3.67
N TRP A 210 -10.15 -23.55 -3.72
CA TRP A 210 -9.17 -22.63 -3.16
C TRP A 210 -8.27 -22.03 -4.25
N TYR A 211 -8.73 -21.95 -5.49
CA TYR A 211 -7.99 -21.31 -6.58
C TYR A 211 -7.72 -19.82 -6.34
N HIS A 212 -8.62 -19.13 -5.61
CA HIS A 212 -8.34 -17.89 -4.90
C HIS A 212 -8.24 -18.20 -3.40
N PRO A 213 -7.06 -18.59 -2.90
CA PRO A 213 -6.91 -19.17 -1.57
C PRO A 213 -7.38 -18.24 -0.45
N PHE A 214 -7.39 -16.92 -0.66
CA PHE A 214 -7.82 -15.97 0.35
C PHE A 214 -9.28 -15.54 0.25
N SER A 215 -10.02 -16.04 -0.73
CA SER A 215 -11.41 -15.68 -0.95
C SER A 215 -12.40 -16.58 -0.19
N TYR A 216 -12.92 -16.08 0.95
CA TYR A 216 -13.96 -16.82 1.68
C TYR A 216 -15.27 -16.89 0.88
N ASN A 217 -15.63 -15.80 0.19
CA ASN A 217 -16.83 -15.75 -0.63
C ASN A 217 -16.79 -16.77 -1.76
N GLU A 218 -15.65 -16.92 -2.44
CA GLU A 218 -15.51 -17.93 -3.47
C GLU A 218 -15.46 -19.35 -2.91
N TYR A 219 -14.83 -19.54 -1.74
CA TYR A 219 -14.87 -20.83 -1.05
C TYR A 219 -16.32 -21.28 -0.75
N VAL A 220 -17.20 -20.38 -0.32
CA VAL A 220 -18.61 -20.71 -0.06
C VAL A 220 -19.45 -20.79 -1.35
N ASN A 221 -19.24 -19.89 -2.32
CA ASN A 221 -20.03 -19.77 -3.55
C ASN A 221 -19.64 -20.76 -4.64
N GLY A 222 -18.37 -21.17 -4.70
CA GLY A 222 -17.86 -22.23 -5.55
C GLY A 222 -18.53 -23.59 -5.29
N GLY A 223 -19.37 -23.66 -4.26
CA GLY A 223 -20.46 -24.61 -4.15
C GLY A 223 -19.95 -26.02 -3.96
N CYS A 224 -19.41 -26.34 -2.78
CA CYS A 224 -19.24 -27.70 -2.26
C CYS A 224 -18.85 -28.80 -3.26
N GLN A 225 -18.02 -28.52 -4.26
CA GLN A 225 -17.14 -29.55 -4.84
C GLN A 225 -15.97 -29.84 -3.89
N CYS A 226 -15.97 -29.23 -2.71
CA CYS A 226 -15.17 -29.62 -1.58
C CYS A 226 -15.51 -31.07 -1.21
N PRO A 227 -14.55 -32.02 -1.21
CA PRO A 227 -14.74 -33.38 -0.69
C PRO A 227 -15.19 -33.42 0.78
N LEU A 228 -15.21 -32.26 1.46
CA LEU A 228 -15.44 -32.09 2.90
C LEU A 228 -16.90 -31.83 3.30
N GLY A 229 -17.85 -31.69 2.37
CA GLY A 229 -19.27 -31.47 2.68
C GLY A 229 -19.67 -29.98 2.72
N GLN A 230 -20.32 -29.54 3.81
CA GLN A 230 -20.76 -28.14 3.98
C GLN A 230 -19.55 -27.19 4.18
N PRO A 231 -19.60 -25.94 3.69
CA PRO A 231 -18.53 -24.98 3.91
C PRO A 231 -18.36 -24.69 5.39
N ARG A 232 -17.12 -24.48 5.82
CA ARG A 232 -16.80 -24.01 7.17
C ARG A 232 -17.28 -22.58 7.35
N THR A 233 -17.60 -22.21 8.59
CA THR A 233 -17.91 -20.81 8.93
C THR A 233 -16.69 -19.91 8.71
N PHE A 234 -16.92 -18.60 8.56
CA PHE A 234 -15.83 -17.64 8.37
C PHE A 234 -14.81 -17.71 9.51
N ASN A 235 -15.27 -17.82 10.76
CA ASN A 235 -14.39 -17.91 11.93
C ASN A 235 -13.54 -19.18 11.91
N GLU A 236 -14.13 -20.33 11.57
CA GLU A 236 -13.37 -21.59 11.43
C GLU A 236 -12.35 -21.51 10.29
N ALA A 237 -12.71 -20.93 9.15
CA ALA A 237 -11.81 -20.72 8.01
C ALA A 237 -10.65 -19.79 8.39
N SER A 238 -10.96 -18.63 8.97
CA SER A 238 -9.99 -17.62 9.41
C SER A 238 -9.00 -18.18 10.42
N GLN A 239 -9.50 -18.87 11.46
CA GLN A 239 -8.64 -19.55 12.44
C GLN A 239 -7.75 -20.59 11.75
N LYS A 240 -8.29 -21.37 10.81
CA LYS A 240 -7.48 -22.37 10.12
C LYS A 240 -6.40 -21.74 9.25
N VAL A 241 -6.72 -20.69 8.52
CA VAL A 241 -5.76 -19.94 7.70
C VAL A 241 -4.65 -19.32 8.57
N PHE A 242 -4.99 -18.81 9.75
CA PHE A 242 -4.01 -18.36 10.75
C PHE A 242 -3.07 -19.48 11.21
N GLU A 243 -3.62 -20.64 11.61
CA GLU A 243 -2.79 -21.81 11.99
C GLU A 243 -1.83 -22.20 10.86
N ARG A 244 -2.29 -22.12 9.61
CA ARG A 244 -1.48 -22.44 8.43
C ARG A 244 -0.39 -21.41 8.14
N GLY A 245 -0.64 -20.13 8.40
CA GLY A 245 0.42 -19.11 8.41
C GLY A 245 1.51 -19.44 9.42
N GLN A 246 1.12 -19.88 10.63
CA GLN A 246 2.09 -20.29 11.66
C GLN A 246 2.89 -21.51 11.22
N GLU A 247 2.25 -22.54 10.68
CA GLU A 247 2.92 -23.74 10.17
C GLU A 247 3.91 -23.41 9.04
N TYR A 248 3.56 -22.50 8.13
CA TYR A 248 4.45 -22.03 7.07
C TYR A 248 5.71 -21.37 7.64
N ALA A 249 5.53 -20.39 8.53
CA ALA A 249 6.65 -19.67 9.14
C ALA A 249 7.54 -20.58 10.01
N GLN A 250 6.94 -21.51 10.74
CA GLN A 250 7.67 -22.51 11.52
C GLN A 250 8.49 -23.44 10.63
N ALA A 251 7.97 -23.84 9.47
CA ALA A 251 8.71 -24.64 8.49
C ALA A 251 9.93 -23.88 7.96
N LEU A 252 9.80 -22.59 7.64
CA LEU A 252 10.93 -21.75 7.25
C LEU A 252 12.00 -21.71 8.36
N ASN A 253 11.62 -21.34 9.58
CA ASN A 253 12.56 -21.19 10.69
C ASN A 253 13.22 -22.51 11.12
N SER A 254 12.57 -23.65 10.85
CA SER A 254 13.14 -24.95 11.21
C SER A 254 14.44 -25.27 10.48
N GLU A 255 14.65 -24.67 9.31
CA GLU A 255 15.84 -24.86 8.47
C GLU A 255 16.65 -23.57 8.29
N PHE A 256 16.03 -22.41 8.52
CA PHE A 256 16.68 -21.10 8.47
C PHE A 256 16.22 -20.19 9.62
N PRO A 257 16.76 -20.37 10.84
CA PRO A 257 16.49 -19.47 11.95
C PRO A 257 16.90 -18.03 11.63
N GLY A 258 16.02 -17.06 11.93
CA GLY A 258 16.27 -15.65 11.60
C GLY A 258 16.13 -15.29 10.12
N ILE A 259 15.40 -16.08 9.34
CA ILE A 259 15.14 -15.81 7.92
C ILE A 259 14.48 -14.45 7.70
N THR A 260 14.85 -13.78 6.62
CA THR A 260 14.12 -12.61 6.11
C THR A 260 13.07 -13.06 5.09
N LEU A 261 11.79 -12.83 5.39
CA LEU A 261 10.68 -13.10 4.50
C LEU A 261 10.16 -11.78 3.93
N MET A 262 10.28 -11.60 2.62
CA MET A 262 9.64 -10.49 1.91
C MET A 262 8.32 -10.98 1.32
N MET A 263 7.20 -10.36 1.68
CA MET A 263 5.88 -10.72 1.16
C MET A 263 5.38 -9.65 0.19
N ILE A 264 4.95 -10.08 -0.99
CA ILE A 264 4.31 -9.24 -2.00
C ILE A 264 3.00 -9.89 -2.49
N PRO A 265 2.00 -9.11 -2.91
CA PRO A 265 1.78 -7.74 -2.49
C PRO A 265 1.58 -7.64 -0.96
N ALA A 266 1.84 -6.47 -0.39
CA ALA A 266 1.36 -6.14 0.95
C ALA A 266 -0.19 -6.10 0.98
N ILE A 267 -0.80 -6.17 2.17
CA ILE A 267 -2.26 -6.24 2.42
C ILE A 267 -3.07 -5.07 1.83
N ASN A 268 -2.42 -4.02 1.32
CA ASN A 268 -3.09 -2.87 0.73
C ASN A 268 -3.14 -2.95 -0.81
N ARG A 269 -4.24 -3.46 -1.35
CA ARG A 269 -4.65 -3.21 -2.74
C ARG A 269 -5.94 -2.37 -2.72
N PRO A 270 -5.86 -1.04 -2.94
CA PRO A 270 -7.03 -0.16 -2.99
C PRO A 270 -7.93 -0.40 -4.22
N ASN A 271 -7.53 -1.27 -5.16
CA ASN A 271 -8.24 -1.49 -6.43
C ASN A 271 -9.50 -2.40 -6.33
N GLY A 272 -10.11 -2.56 -5.15
CA GLY A 272 -11.34 -3.35 -5.01
C GLY A 272 -11.21 -4.87 -5.25
N LEU A 273 -10.02 -5.37 -5.59
CA LEU A 273 -9.71 -6.80 -5.71
C LEU A 273 -9.71 -7.53 -4.34
N LEU A 274 -9.78 -6.78 -3.24
CA LEU A 274 -9.75 -7.30 -1.86
C LEU A 274 -11.12 -7.39 -1.17
N ILE A 275 -12.24 -7.06 -1.82
CA ILE A 275 -13.55 -7.32 -1.20
C ILE A 275 -13.68 -8.82 -0.87
N ASP A 276 -13.04 -9.68 -1.67
CA ASP A 276 -13.15 -11.12 -1.52
C ASP A 276 -11.99 -11.75 -0.71
N GLU A 277 -10.78 -11.19 -0.67
CA GLU A 277 -9.56 -11.70 0.05
C GLU A 277 -9.60 -11.63 1.58
N SER A 278 -10.78 -11.73 2.16
CA SER A 278 -11.07 -11.69 3.59
C SER A 278 -10.22 -12.63 4.47
N LEU A 279 -9.60 -13.68 3.92
CA LEU A 279 -8.74 -14.60 4.68
C LEU A 279 -7.25 -14.22 4.70
N TYR A 280 -6.80 -13.29 3.85
CA TYR A 280 -5.37 -12.98 3.67
C TYR A 280 -4.71 -12.46 4.95
N GLN A 281 -5.38 -11.55 5.67
CA GLN A 281 -4.89 -11.01 6.95
C GLN A 281 -4.61 -12.11 7.97
N PHE A 282 -5.45 -13.14 8.04
CA PHE A 282 -5.26 -14.23 9.01
C PHE A 282 -4.02 -15.05 8.68
N PHE A 283 -3.75 -15.29 7.39
CA PHE A 283 -2.54 -15.97 6.96
C PHE A 283 -1.29 -15.17 7.34
N PHE A 284 -1.32 -13.87 7.07
CA PHE A 284 -0.25 -12.94 7.42
C PHE A 284 -0.01 -12.88 8.93
N ASP A 285 -1.06 -12.73 9.73
CA ASP A 285 -0.99 -12.77 11.20
C ASP A 285 -0.39 -14.10 11.68
N GLY A 286 -0.79 -15.20 11.05
CA GLY A 286 -0.23 -16.52 11.31
C GLY A 286 1.27 -16.58 11.05
N ILE A 287 1.72 -16.03 9.91
CA ILE A 287 3.15 -15.94 9.59
C ILE A 287 3.89 -15.12 10.66
N VAL A 288 3.42 -13.92 10.97
CA VAL A 288 4.03 -13.03 11.97
C VAL A 288 4.17 -13.71 13.34
N SER A 289 3.14 -14.46 13.72
CA SER A 289 3.09 -15.22 14.98
C SER A 289 4.01 -16.45 14.97
N GLY A 290 4.18 -17.09 13.80
CA GLY A 290 5.03 -18.28 13.64
C GLY A 290 6.51 -17.97 13.36
N LEU A 291 6.82 -16.74 12.95
CA LEU A 291 8.20 -16.29 12.75
C LEU A 291 8.95 -16.22 14.08
N ASP A 292 10.19 -16.69 14.11
CA ASP A 292 11.02 -16.59 15.31
C ASP A 292 11.44 -15.15 15.62
N ALA A 293 11.98 -14.91 16.82
CA ALA A 293 12.29 -13.56 17.30
C ALA A 293 13.41 -12.85 16.51
N ASN A 294 14.21 -13.58 15.73
CA ASN A 294 15.26 -13.01 14.89
C ASN A 294 14.83 -12.90 13.42
N SER A 295 13.70 -13.50 13.04
CA SER A 295 13.19 -13.45 11.68
C SER A 295 12.58 -12.07 11.39
N LYS A 296 12.74 -11.64 10.15
CA LYS A 296 12.27 -10.33 9.68
C LYS A 296 11.17 -10.51 8.65
N LEU A 297 10.13 -9.69 8.75
CA LEU A 297 9.07 -9.62 7.75
C LEU A 297 9.15 -8.29 7.01
N ILE A 298 9.30 -8.35 5.70
CA ILE A 298 9.29 -7.17 4.84
C ILE A 298 7.98 -7.18 4.04
N ALA A 299 7.13 -6.17 4.25
CA ALA A 299 5.94 -5.96 3.45
C ALA A 299 6.29 -5.14 2.20
N GLY A 300 6.24 -5.77 1.03
CA GLY A 300 6.46 -5.10 -0.25
C GLY A 300 5.16 -4.64 -0.87
N SER A 301 5.00 -3.32 -1.04
CA SER A 301 3.80 -2.75 -1.64
C SER A 301 3.92 -2.64 -3.16
N GLU A 302 3.11 -3.41 -3.88
CA GLU A 302 3.04 -3.32 -5.35
C GLU A 302 2.20 -2.13 -5.83
N PHE A 303 1.40 -1.54 -4.94
CA PHE A 303 0.69 -0.29 -5.23
C PHE A 303 1.64 0.84 -5.62
N THR A 304 2.91 0.75 -5.21
CA THR A 304 3.91 1.77 -5.52
C THR A 304 4.50 1.67 -6.93
N TYR A 305 4.18 0.62 -7.71
CA TYR A 305 4.81 0.36 -9.01
C TYR A 305 4.76 1.53 -9.99
N GLY A 306 3.64 2.27 -10.01
CA GLY A 306 3.45 3.44 -10.86
C GLY A 306 3.91 4.77 -10.26
N LEU A 307 4.24 4.82 -8.97
CA LEU A 307 4.59 6.06 -8.26
C LEU A 307 6.05 6.44 -8.51
N SER A 308 6.40 7.72 -8.31
CA SER A 308 7.78 8.20 -8.44
C SER A 308 8.19 9.16 -7.33
N ASP A 309 7.24 9.85 -6.70
CA ASP A 309 7.53 10.84 -5.66
C ASP A 309 7.70 10.23 -4.28
N TYR A 310 8.63 10.83 -3.52
CA TYR A 310 8.91 10.41 -2.15
C TYR A 310 7.68 10.48 -1.24
N ALA A 311 6.86 11.53 -1.38
CA ALA A 311 5.67 11.71 -0.55
C ALA A 311 4.66 10.57 -0.78
N ASP A 312 4.38 10.22 -2.04
CA ASP A 312 3.45 9.15 -2.37
C ASP A 312 3.94 7.78 -1.86
N PHE A 313 5.26 7.53 -1.92
CA PHE A 313 5.83 6.31 -1.35
C PHE A 313 5.69 6.25 0.18
N VAL A 314 5.89 7.38 0.88
CA VAL A 314 5.72 7.49 2.33
C VAL A 314 4.25 7.30 2.71
N ASP A 315 3.32 7.88 1.96
CA ASP A 315 1.89 7.69 2.18
C ASP A 315 1.51 6.22 1.96
N GLY A 316 2.02 5.59 0.90
CA GLY A 316 1.84 4.16 0.64
C GLY A 316 2.37 3.28 1.78
N ARG A 317 3.52 3.62 2.37
CA ARG A 317 4.06 2.93 3.56
C ARG A 317 3.14 3.07 4.77
N ASP A 318 2.80 4.31 5.10
CA ASP A 318 2.06 4.64 6.31
C ASP A 318 0.63 4.05 6.22
N ASP A 319 0.00 4.09 5.05
CA ASP A 319 -1.29 3.46 4.77
C ASP A 319 -1.21 1.93 4.88
N THR A 320 -0.16 1.33 4.34
CA THR A 320 0.06 -0.11 4.44
C THR A 320 0.11 -0.52 5.91
N LEU A 321 1.00 0.09 6.71
CA LEU A 321 1.13 -0.21 8.13
C LEU A 321 -0.18 0.06 8.91
N ALA A 322 -0.85 1.18 8.63
CA ALA A 322 -2.12 1.52 9.26
C ALA A 322 -3.19 0.45 9.02
N GLN A 323 -3.29 -0.06 7.79
CA GLN A 323 -4.23 -1.12 7.44
C GLN A 323 -3.90 -2.45 8.12
N TYR A 324 -2.61 -2.81 8.21
CA TYR A 324 -2.19 -3.99 8.96
C TYR A 324 -2.61 -3.88 10.43
N LEU A 325 -2.27 -2.79 11.11
CA LEU A 325 -2.60 -2.59 12.53
C LEU A 325 -4.11 -2.42 12.78
N ALA A 326 -4.89 -2.05 11.77
CA ALA A 326 -6.35 -1.96 11.89
C ALA A 326 -7.03 -3.33 11.81
N ARG A 327 -6.42 -4.31 11.12
CA ARG A 327 -7.01 -5.62 10.82
C ARG A 327 -6.37 -6.76 11.60
N SER A 328 -5.12 -6.60 12.03
CA SER A 328 -4.36 -7.64 12.69
C SER A 328 -4.84 -7.90 14.12
N THR A 329 -4.63 -9.13 14.56
CA THR A 329 -4.80 -9.58 15.93
C THR A 329 -3.48 -9.73 16.68
N VAL A 330 -2.34 -9.48 16.00
CA VAL A 330 -0.97 -9.67 16.52
C VAL A 330 -0.12 -8.39 16.41
N ASP A 331 -0.73 -7.22 16.64
CA ASP A 331 -0.14 -5.88 16.46
C ASP A 331 1.28 -5.71 17.03
N GLN A 332 1.54 -6.21 18.25
CA GLN A 332 2.87 -6.05 18.87
C GLN A 332 3.95 -6.85 18.13
N ASP A 333 3.65 -8.09 17.73
CA ASP A 333 4.58 -8.92 16.98
C ASP A 333 4.86 -8.35 15.59
N ILE A 334 3.87 -7.67 14.98
CA ILE A 334 4.06 -6.92 13.74
C ILE A 334 5.08 -5.82 13.99
N LEU A 335 4.86 -4.92 14.95
CA LEU A 335 5.73 -3.78 15.18
C LEU A 335 7.20 -4.18 15.46
N ASP A 336 7.41 -5.34 16.07
CA ASP A 336 8.76 -5.85 16.35
C ASP A 336 9.47 -6.47 15.13
N LYS A 337 8.72 -7.03 14.18
CA LYS A 337 9.28 -7.77 13.01
C LYS A 337 9.13 -7.03 11.68
N TRP A 338 8.37 -5.94 11.68
CA TRP A 338 7.94 -5.21 10.48
C TRP A 338 9.06 -4.44 9.82
N SER A 339 9.04 -4.47 8.49
CA SER A 339 9.79 -3.59 7.63
C SER A 339 9.00 -3.35 6.34
N PHE A 340 9.20 -2.20 5.72
CA PHE A 340 8.55 -1.82 4.48
C PHE A 340 9.55 -1.69 3.34
N THR A 341 9.14 -2.13 2.15
CA THR A 341 9.87 -1.97 0.90
C THR A 341 8.95 -1.42 -0.19
N VAL A 342 9.49 -0.54 -1.02
CA VAL A 342 8.84 0.07 -2.17
C VAL A 342 9.25 -0.67 -3.44
N GLY A 343 8.26 -0.97 -4.29
CA GLY A 343 8.46 -1.51 -5.63
C GLY A 343 8.40 -0.42 -6.69
N VAL A 344 9.35 -0.44 -7.63
CA VAL A 344 9.36 0.40 -8.85
C VAL A 344 9.26 -0.50 -10.07
N PHE A 345 8.23 -0.33 -10.90
CA PHE A 345 8.06 -1.14 -12.12
C PHE A 345 8.64 -0.40 -13.32
N ALA A 346 9.81 -0.82 -13.79
CA ALA A 346 10.57 -0.13 -14.83
C ALA A 346 9.81 0.00 -16.17
N ASP A 347 9.15 -1.07 -16.58
CA ASP A 347 8.40 -1.22 -17.83
C ASP A 347 6.89 -1.33 -17.60
N HIS A 348 6.39 -0.55 -16.63
CA HIS A 348 4.96 -0.51 -16.28
C HIS A 348 4.07 -0.26 -17.52
N PRO A 349 2.97 -1.02 -17.72
CA PRO A 349 2.19 -0.96 -18.97
C PRO A 349 1.35 0.32 -19.11
N ASN A 350 1.00 0.98 -18.00
CA ASN A 350 0.22 2.21 -18.06
C ASN A 350 1.16 3.40 -18.32
N GLY A 351 1.27 3.82 -19.58
CA GLY A 351 1.94 5.08 -19.94
C GLY A 351 3.17 4.96 -20.82
N GLY A 352 3.47 3.77 -21.38
CA GLY A 352 4.55 3.61 -22.34
C GLY A 352 4.57 2.25 -23.04
N VAL A 353 5.44 2.12 -24.04
CA VAL A 353 5.81 0.85 -24.67
C VAL A 353 7.29 0.65 -24.40
N TRP A 354 7.65 -0.43 -23.70
CA TRP A 354 9.04 -0.70 -23.40
C TRP A 354 9.88 -0.85 -24.67
N SER A 355 11.01 -0.15 -24.70
CA SER A 355 11.95 -0.09 -25.79
C SER A 355 13.36 -0.06 -25.25
N THR A 356 14.18 -0.97 -25.76
CA THR A 356 15.62 -1.06 -25.48
C THR A 356 16.45 -0.20 -26.43
N THR A 357 15.80 0.65 -27.23
CA THR A 357 16.46 1.51 -28.24
C THR A 357 15.98 2.96 -28.24
N ASP A 358 14.79 3.24 -27.71
CA ASP A 358 14.21 4.57 -27.62
C ASP A 358 13.59 4.74 -26.22
N PRO A 359 14.32 5.31 -25.25
CA PRO A 359 13.81 5.44 -23.88
C PRO A 359 12.65 6.44 -23.78
N SER A 360 12.40 7.28 -24.79
CA SER A 360 11.34 8.30 -24.74
C SER A 360 9.93 7.73 -24.83
N VAL A 361 9.79 6.48 -25.27
CA VAL A 361 8.51 5.76 -25.30
C VAL A 361 8.29 4.88 -24.06
N ASN A 362 9.29 4.75 -23.19
CA ASN A 362 9.19 3.97 -21.96
C ASN A 362 8.36 4.74 -20.94
N PHE A 363 7.67 4.02 -20.05
CA PHE A 363 6.89 4.65 -18.97
C PHE A 363 7.73 5.61 -18.13
N ARG A 364 8.96 5.19 -17.80
CA ARG A 364 10.01 6.05 -17.26
C ARG A 364 11.23 5.94 -18.14
N ASP A 365 11.70 7.07 -18.69
CA ASP A 365 13.05 7.15 -19.24
C ASP A 365 14.12 6.96 -18.13
N PRO A 366 15.42 6.82 -18.45
CA PRO A 366 16.46 6.61 -17.44
C PRO A 366 16.50 7.66 -16.33
N GLN A 367 16.24 8.94 -16.63
CA GLN A 367 16.28 10.01 -15.64
C GLN A 367 15.09 9.92 -14.67
N ARG A 368 13.90 9.68 -15.19
CA ARG A 368 12.70 9.44 -14.37
C ARG A 368 12.82 8.16 -13.55
N HIS A 369 13.47 7.14 -14.08
CA HIS A 369 13.74 5.89 -13.38
C HIS A 369 14.76 6.08 -12.25
N GLU A 370 15.82 6.85 -12.45
CA GLU A 370 16.76 7.26 -11.41
C GLU A 370 16.01 7.96 -10.26
N TYR A 371 15.18 8.94 -10.59
CA TYR A 371 14.40 9.70 -9.62
C TYR A 371 13.47 8.81 -8.79
N ALA A 372 12.67 7.95 -9.46
CA ALA A 372 11.78 7.02 -8.78
C ALA A 372 12.56 6.02 -7.91
N THR A 373 13.67 5.47 -8.41
CA THR A 373 14.50 4.51 -7.67
C THR A 373 15.13 5.15 -6.42
N ARG A 374 15.62 6.38 -6.54
CA ARG A 374 16.18 7.16 -5.41
C ARG A 374 15.11 7.37 -4.33
N ASN A 375 13.93 7.83 -4.73
CA ASN A 375 12.83 8.07 -3.80
C ASN A 375 12.32 6.77 -3.16
N ALA A 376 12.27 5.67 -3.91
CA ALA A 376 11.91 4.36 -3.39
C ALA A 376 12.89 3.86 -2.32
N LEU A 377 14.19 3.97 -2.58
CA LEU A 377 15.25 3.64 -1.61
C LEU A 377 15.15 4.51 -0.34
N ALA A 378 14.85 5.81 -0.50
CA ALA A 378 14.71 6.73 0.62
C ALA A 378 13.44 6.47 1.46
N ALA A 379 12.33 6.04 0.83
CA ALA A 379 11.07 5.78 1.51
C ALA A 379 11.01 4.39 2.18
N SER A 380 11.83 3.45 1.71
CA SER A 380 11.91 2.10 2.24
C SER A 380 12.79 2.00 3.49
N ASP A 381 12.63 0.95 4.29
CA ASP A 381 13.43 0.77 5.52
C ASP A 381 14.83 0.22 5.25
N GLU A 382 14.95 -0.80 4.40
CA GLU A 382 16.24 -1.46 4.08
C GLU A 382 16.35 -1.77 2.60
N TYR A 383 15.28 -2.32 2.02
CA TYR A 383 15.24 -2.73 0.62
C TYR A 383 14.25 -1.86 -0.14
N ALA A 384 14.59 -1.50 -1.37
CA ALA A 384 13.61 -1.23 -2.44
C ALA A 384 13.77 -2.33 -3.49
N TRP A 385 12.75 -2.55 -4.34
CA TRP A 385 12.92 -3.46 -5.47
C TRP A 385 12.52 -2.84 -6.80
N SER A 386 13.21 -3.28 -7.85
CA SER A 386 12.91 -2.95 -9.24
C SER A 386 12.25 -4.15 -9.90
N TYR A 387 10.98 -4.01 -10.27
CA TYR A 387 10.23 -4.99 -11.03
C TYR A 387 10.28 -4.71 -12.53
N GLY A 388 10.22 -5.78 -13.32
CA GLY A 388 10.00 -5.65 -14.75
C GLY A 388 9.75 -6.96 -15.47
N GLU A 389 9.04 -6.89 -16.58
CA GLU A 389 8.68 -8.05 -17.39
C GLU A 389 9.49 -8.17 -18.68
N GLN A 390 9.93 -7.03 -19.20
CA GLN A 390 10.58 -6.85 -20.50
C GLN A 390 11.91 -6.11 -20.37
N SER A 391 12.27 -5.67 -19.15
CA SER A 391 13.36 -4.72 -18.98
C SER A 391 14.76 -5.27 -19.25
N GLN A 392 14.94 -6.61 -19.23
CA GLN A 392 16.17 -7.29 -19.69
C GLN A 392 17.45 -6.76 -19.00
N PHE A 393 17.36 -6.36 -17.74
CA PHE A 393 18.48 -5.75 -17.00
C PHE A 393 19.60 -6.74 -16.70
N LEU A 394 19.33 -8.04 -16.81
CA LEU A 394 20.28 -9.12 -16.51
C LEU A 394 20.87 -9.78 -17.77
N GLU A 395 20.75 -9.17 -18.95
CA GLU A 395 21.46 -9.64 -20.15
C GLU A 395 22.98 -9.50 -20.00
N ASP A 396 23.73 -10.41 -20.64
CA ASP A 396 25.21 -10.38 -20.62
C ASP A 396 25.79 -9.27 -21.49
N THR A 397 25.02 -8.77 -22.45
CA THR A 397 25.38 -7.68 -23.36
C THR A 397 24.25 -6.64 -23.41
N PRO A 398 24.15 -5.75 -22.41
CA PRO A 398 23.08 -4.75 -22.36
C PRO A 398 23.14 -3.82 -23.58
N THR A 399 21.96 -3.36 -24.04
CA THR A 399 21.91 -2.31 -25.08
C THR A 399 22.35 -0.96 -24.51
N PRO A 400 22.72 0.03 -25.34
CA PRO A 400 23.08 1.36 -24.86
C PRO A 400 21.96 2.08 -24.07
N VAL A 401 20.70 1.70 -24.27
CA VAL A 401 19.59 2.22 -23.47
C VAL A 401 19.52 1.50 -22.13
N ILE A 402 19.70 0.18 -22.10
CA ILE A 402 19.77 -0.57 -20.83
C ILE A 402 20.93 -0.10 -19.97
N GLU A 403 22.11 0.15 -20.55
CA GLU A 403 23.26 0.74 -19.84
C GLU A 403 22.87 2.04 -19.11
N GLN A 404 22.05 2.91 -19.71
CA GLN A 404 21.57 4.13 -19.06
C GLN A 404 20.67 3.85 -17.84
N TYR A 405 19.85 2.78 -17.87
CA TYR A 405 19.08 2.37 -16.70
C TYR A 405 19.97 1.77 -15.60
N LEU A 406 21.02 1.05 -15.97
CA LEU A 406 21.99 0.53 -15.00
C LEU A 406 22.76 1.67 -14.33
N ASP A 407 23.17 2.67 -15.11
CA ASP A 407 23.76 3.92 -14.59
C ASP A 407 22.77 4.63 -13.65
N ALA A 408 21.49 4.72 -14.03
CA ALA A 408 20.44 5.29 -13.17
C ALA A 408 20.29 4.57 -11.82
N HIS A 409 20.53 3.26 -11.74
CA HIS A 409 20.52 2.55 -10.45
C HIS A 409 21.70 2.93 -9.54
N GLU A 410 22.88 3.18 -10.11
CA GLU A 410 24.05 3.64 -9.37
C GLU A 410 23.89 5.10 -8.94
N ASP A 411 23.44 5.95 -9.86
CA ASP A 411 23.24 7.37 -9.63
C ASP A 411 22.17 7.62 -8.57
N ALA A 412 21.09 6.82 -8.55
CA ALA A 412 20.05 6.87 -7.52
C ALA A 412 20.59 6.74 -6.08
N ARG A 413 21.78 6.16 -5.88
CA ARG A 413 22.45 6.00 -4.59
C ARG A 413 23.49 7.08 -4.32
N ALA A 414 23.96 7.75 -5.36
CA ALA A 414 24.94 8.81 -5.22
C ALA A 414 24.36 9.94 -4.34
N PRO A 415 25.16 10.53 -3.43
CA PRO A 415 24.69 11.67 -2.65
C PRO A 415 24.21 12.79 -3.57
N VAL A 416 22.99 13.28 -3.34
CA VAL A 416 22.47 14.42 -4.11
C VAL A 416 23.39 15.63 -3.86
N PRO A 417 23.98 16.24 -4.91
CA PRO A 417 24.79 17.42 -4.74
C PRO A 417 23.96 18.51 -4.07
N SER A 418 24.46 19.03 -2.95
CA SER A 418 23.78 20.05 -2.12
C SER A 418 23.43 21.39 -2.83
N SER A 419 23.64 21.51 -4.14
CA SER A 419 23.69 22.79 -4.84
C SER A 419 22.95 22.88 -6.19
N GLY A 420 21.96 22.05 -6.56
CA GLY A 420 21.35 22.31 -7.88
C GLY A 420 20.15 21.56 -8.45
N PHE A 421 19.48 20.63 -7.77
CA PHE A 421 18.33 19.95 -8.39
C PHE A 421 17.01 20.36 -7.74
N PHE A 422 16.34 21.34 -8.36
CA PHE A 422 14.90 21.59 -8.20
C PHE A 422 14.31 21.66 -9.59
N GLU A 423 14.22 20.51 -10.26
CA GLU A 423 13.24 20.33 -11.33
C GLU A 423 12.13 19.47 -10.72
N THR A 424 11.04 20.12 -10.33
CA THR A 424 9.74 19.44 -10.28
C THR A 424 9.43 19.05 -11.72
N PHE A 425 9.46 17.75 -12.02
CA PHE A 425 8.98 17.27 -13.30
C PHE A 425 7.47 17.47 -13.30
N ASP A 426 7.01 18.46 -14.07
CA ASP A 426 5.59 18.69 -14.33
C ASP A 426 5.10 17.52 -15.21
N ASP A 427 4.50 16.54 -14.56
CA ASP A 427 3.79 15.40 -15.14
C ASP A 427 2.47 15.90 -15.75
N GLY A 428 2.61 16.62 -16.87
CA GLY A 428 1.63 17.49 -17.52
C GLY A 428 0.23 16.94 -17.80
N PHE A 429 -0.56 16.69 -16.76
CA PHE A 429 -2.00 16.51 -16.77
C PHE A 429 -2.67 17.75 -16.14
N HIS A 430 -2.84 18.80 -16.94
CA HIS A 430 -3.70 19.94 -16.59
C HIS A 430 -4.68 20.24 -17.73
N GLU A 431 -5.98 20.07 -17.47
CA GLU A 431 -7.08 20.49 -18.35
C GLU A 431 -7.29 22.02 -18.31
N PRO A 432 -7.52 22.70 -19.46
CA PRO A 432 -7.80 24.13 -19.49
C PRO A 432 -9.29 24.43 -19.26
N GLY A 433 -9.69 24.95 -18.09
CA GLY A 433 -11.04 25.52 -17.95
C GLY A 433 -11.62 25.83 -16.56
N SER A 434 -11.03 25.42 -15.45
CA SER A 434 -11.59 25.69 -14.12
C SER A 434 -11.13 27.04 -13.56
N SER A 435 -12.02 28.05 -13.56
CA SER A 435 -11.77 29.32 -12.87
C SER A 435 -12.36 29.31 -11.46
N PHE A 436 -11.51 29.28 -10.43
CA PHE A 436 -11.90 29.62 -9.06
C PHE A 436 -11.78 31.13 -8.84
N THR A 437 -12.82 31.77 -8.31
CA THR A 437 -12.75 33.17 -7.86
C THR A 437 -12.56 33.20 -6.35
N SER A 438 -11.38 33.61 -5.89
CA SER A 438 -11.18 33.94 -4.48
C SER A 438 -11.78 35.32 -4.19
N GLY A 439 -12.89 35.34 -3.46
CA GLY A 439 -13.43 36.57 -2.90
C GLY A 439 -12.48 37.09 -1.81
N THR A 440 -11.99 38.32 -1.94
CA THR A 440 -11.19 38.96 -0.90
C THR A 440 -12.11 39.37 0.25
N PHE A 441 -12.02 38.68 1.39
CA PHE A 441 -12.62 39.16 2.63
C PHE A 441 -11.64 40.11 3.35
N PRO A 442 -12.13 41.23 3.91
CA PRO A 442 -11.28 42.11 4.68
C PRO A 442 -11.03 41.49 6.07
N THR A 443 -9.74 41.26 6.36
CA THR A 443 -9.11 40.99 7.66
C THR A 443 -9.01 39.53 8.13
N GLY A 444 -7.76 39.01 8.17
CA GLY A 444 -7.29 38.03 9.15
C GLY A 444 -6.92 36.63 8.62
N VAL A 445 -5.60 36.36 8.55
CA VAL A 445 -4.92 35.04 8.45
C VAL A 445 -5.19 34.23 7.16
N GLY A 446 -4.10 33.89 6.45
CA GLY A 446 -4.19 33.18 5.17
C GLY A 446 -4.31 31.66 5.36
N THR A 447 -5.33 31.08 4.74
CA THR A 447 -5.36 29.66 4.36
C THR A 447 -4.58 29.52 3.06
N GLU A 448 -3.66 28.56 3.00
CA GLU A 448 -3.07 28.15 1.73
C GLU A 448 -4.00 27.09 1.13
N VAL A 449 -4.44 27.34 -0.10
CA VAL A 449 -5.26 26.42 -0.89
C VAL A 449 -4.39 25.99 -2.06
N SER A 450 -3.96 24.73 -2.05
CA SER A 450 -3.23 24.10 -3.13
C SER A 450 -4.15 23.16 -3.90
N LEU A 451 -3.98 23.13 -5.22
CA LEU A 451 -4.51 22.06 -6.06
C LEU A 451 -3.41 21.00 -6.16
N VAL A 452 -3.72 19.79 -5.74
CA VAL A 452 -2.84 18.62 -5.89
C VAL A 452 -3.69 17.53 -6.52
N ASN A 453 -3.38 17.13 -7.76
CA ASN A 453 -3.98 15.98 -8.44
C ASN A 453 -5.53 15.95 -8.38
N ASP A 454 -6.18 17.00 -8.90
CA ASP A 454 -7.64 17.19 -8.91
C ASP A 454 -8.33 17.29 -7.53
N ALA A 455 -7.55 17.35 -6.44
CA ALA A 455 -8.05 17.56 -5.09
C ALA A 455 -7.73 18.97 -4.58
N VAL A 456 -8.64 19.49 -3.75
CA VAL A 456 -8.41 20.73 -3.00
C VAL A 456 -7.88 20.36 -1.62
N GLU A 457 -6.64 20.75 -1.33
CA GLU A 457 -6.04 20.57 -0.01
C GLU A 457 -6.21 21.86 0.80
N PHE A 458 -6.72 21.71 2.03
CA PHE A 458 -6.85 22.82 2.98
C PHE A 458 -5.91 22.61 4.16
N THR A 459 -4.92 23.49 4.30
CA THR A 459 -4.10 23.55 5.51
C THR A 459 -4.62 24.65 6.44
N ASN A 460 -5.16 24.28 7.60
CA ASN A 460 -5.62 25.25 8.60
C ASN A 460 -4.55 25.50 9.68
N PHE A 461 -4.24 26.77 9.92
CA PHE A 461 -3.30 27.18 10.97
C PHE A 461 -4.04 27.44 12.30
N PRO A 462 -3.38 27.22 13.45
CA PRO A 462 -4.06 27.07 14.74
C PRO A 462 -4.50 28.42 15.32
N VAL A 463 -5.63 28.99 14.88
CA VAL A 463 -6.21 30.13 15.62
C VAL A 463 -7.72 30.41 15.52
N THR A 464 -8.52 29.80 14.63
CA THR A 464 -9.97 30.11 14.59
C THR A 464 -10.83 28.98 13.99
N ASP A 465 -12.04 28.82 14.53
CA ASP A 465 -13.12 28.05 13.92
C ASP A 465 -13.40 28.57 12.50
N GLY A 466 -13.19 27.74 11.49
CA GLY A 466 -13.46 28.06 10.09
C GLY A 466 -14.76 27.42 9.63
N THR A 467 -15.58 28.16 8.87
CA THR A 467 -16.69 27.60 8.09
C THR A 467 -16.23 27.46 6.65
N TYR A 468 -16.32 26.26 6.09
CA TYR A 468 -15.94 25.97 4.70
C TYR A 468 -17.20 25.68 3.88
N ARG A 469 -17.25 26.21 2.65
CA ARG A 469 -18.36 26.01 1.72
C ARG A 469 -17.83 25.52 0.38
N ALA A 470 -18.33 24.39 -0.07
CA ALA A 470 -18.13 23.88 -1.42
C ALA A 470 -19.52 23.67 -2.05
N ASP A 471 -19.79 24.39 -3.13
CA ASP A 471 -21.04 24.26 -3.89
C ASP A 471 -20.77 23.43 -5.14
N ALA A 472 -21.39 22.25 -5.23
CA ALA A 472 -21.36 21.42 -6.44
C ALA A 472 -22.81 21.16 -6.90
N PRO A 473 -23.23 21.64 -8.08
CA PRO A 473 -24.54 21.30 -8.62
C PRO A 473 -24.53 19.83 -9.07
N LEU A 474 -25.23 18.97 -8.33
CA LEU A 474 -25.37 17.53 -8.64
C LEU A 474 -26.82 17.24 -9.07
N ALA A 475 -26.99 16.34 -10.05
CA ALA A 475 -28.32 15.89 -10.45
C ALA A 475 -28.91 14.97 -9.36
N ALA A 476 -30.22 15.10 -9.08
CA ALA A 476 -30.89 14.38 -7.99
C ALA A 476 -30.88 12.85 -8.15
N ASP A 477 -30.69 12.36 -9.38
CA ASP A 477 -30.61 10.94 -9.73
C ASP A 477 -29.17 10.42 -9.89
N ALA A 478 -28.15 11.27 -9.70
CA ALA A 478 -26.77 10.85 -9.78
C ALA A 478 -26.35 10.05 -8.54
N ILE A 479 -25.58 8.98 -8.77
CA ILE A 479 -24.79 8.34 -7.73
C ILE A 479 -23.48 9.11 -7.64
N TYR A 480 -23.12 9.51 -6.42
CA TYR A 480 -21.88 10.21 -6.16
C TYR A 480 -21.34 9.84 -4.78
N ASP A 481 -20.02 9.80 -4.70
CA ASP A 481 -19.28 9.66 -3.45
C ASP A 481 -18.66 11.01 -3.09
N VAL A 482 -18.90 11.45 -1.85
CA VAL A 482 -18.15 12.54 -1.21
C VAL A 482 -17.15 11.88 -0.26
N ASN A 483 -15.88 11.92 -0.63
CA ASN A 483 -14.81 11.34 0.16
C ASN A 483 -14.12 12.44 0.99
N LEU A 484 -14.02 12.20 2.29
CA LEU A 484 -13.30 13.02 3.25
C LEU A 484 -12.19 12.19 3.88
N ARG A 485 -10.94 12.52 3.58
CA ARG A 485 -9.78 11.93 4.26
C ARG A 485 -9.35 12.82 5.41
N MET A 486 -9.28 12.26 6.62
CA MET A 486 -8.89 13.00 7.83
C MET A 486 -7.85 12.24 8.66
N ARG A 487 -6.91 12.97 9.26
CA ARG A 487 -5.97 12.44 10.26
C ARG A 487 -6.14 13.20 11.57
N ILE A 488 -6.39 12.48 12.67
CA ILE A 488 -6.44 13.09 14.00
C ILE A 488 -5.05 13.05 14.61
N ASN A 489 -4.39 14.20 14.65
CA ASN A 489 -3.04 14.32 15.21
C ASN A 489 -3.02 14.01 16.72
N PRO A 490 -1.96 13.36 17.23
CA PRO A 490 -1.78 13.18 18.66
C PRO A 490 -1.81 14.52 19.42
N GLY A 491 -2.79 14.68 20.33
CA GLY A 491 -2.94 15.88 21.15
C GLY A 491 -3.92 16.96 20.65
N ALA A 492 -4.46 16.81 19.43
CA ALA A 492 -5.29 17.85 18.79
C ALA A 492 -6.69 18.02 19.41
N ILE A 493 -7.27 16.94 19.98
CA ILE A 493 -8.64 16.94 20.50
C ILE A 493 -8.62 16.57 21.98
N THR A 494 -9.01 17.51 22.85
CA THR A 494 -9.06 17.33 24.31
C THR A 494 -10.49 17.29 24.87
N GLN A 495 -11.48 17.55 24.01
CA GLN A 495 -12.91 17.62 24.33
C GLN A 495 -13.71 17.17 23.10
N ASN A 496 -15.01 16.91 23.23
CA ASN A 496 -15.87 16.59 22.08
C ASN A 496 -15.71 17.65 20.99
N ALA A 497 -15.43 17.22 19.76
CA ALA A 497 -15.24 18.10 18.62
C ALA A 497 -16.24 17.76 17.52
N TYR A 498 -16.86 18.78 16.95
CA TYR A 498 -17.66 18.64 15.75
C TYR A 498 -16.71 18.56 14.55
N LEU A 499 -16.77 17.45 13.81
CA LEU A 499 -15.88 17.18 12.70
C LEU A 499 -16.49 17.66 11.37
N LEU A 500 -17.78 17.40 11.17
CA LEU A 500 -18.48 17.74 9.94
C LEU A 500 -19.97 17.95 10.22
N ASN A 501 -20.55 18.94 9.55
CA ASN A 501 -21.98 19.19 9.52
C ASN A 501 -22.43 19.21 8.06
N VAL A 502 -23.28 18.26 7.68
CA VAL A 502 -23.80 18.12 6.31
C VAL A 502 -25.26 18.50 6.32
N ARG A 503 -25.64 19.35 5.36
CA ARG A 503 -27.02 19.77 5.12
C ARG A 503 -27.41 19.42 3.69
N ALA A 504 -28.60 18.86 3.54
CA ALA A 504 -29.27 18.53 2.29
C ALA A 504 -30.59 19.30 2.26
N GLY A 505 -30.62 20.44 1.57
CA GLY A 505 -31.85 21.20 1.30
C GLY A 505 -31.93 22.57 1.96
N ASP A 506 -33.16 23.02 2.23
CA ASP A 506 -33.52 24.38 2.62
C ASP A 506 -32.63 24.92 3.77
N PRO A 507 -32.01 26.10 3.64
CA PRO A 507 -31.17 26.70 4.69
C PRO A 507 -31.88 26.95 6.04
N ASN A 508 -33.20 26.71 6.13
CA ASN A 508 -34.00 26.87 7.34
C ASN A 508 -34.32 25.55 8.10
N THR A 509 -33.89 24.37 7.64
CA THR A 509 -34.02 23.10 8.37
C THR A 509 -32.80 22.79 9.27
N GLU A 510 -33.01 22.07 10.37
CA GLU A 510 -31.93 21.61 11.26
C GLU A 510 -31.05 20.57 10.55
N ALA A 511 -29.79 20.46 10.97
CA ALA A 511 -28.72 19.71 10.28
C ALA A 511 -29.07 18.25 9.97
N ASP A 512 -28.77 17.76 8.75
CA ASP A 512 -29.15 16.41 8.32
C ASP A 512 -28.19 15.32 8.78
N LEU A 513 -26.90 15.66 8.95
CA LEU A 513 -25.92 14.74 9.52
C LEU A 513 -24.82 15.48 10.30
N LEU A 514 -24.67 15.15 11.58
CA LEU A 514 -23.65 15.70 12.47
C LEU A 514 -22.64 14.62 12.85
N LEU A 515 -21.40 14.78 12.42
CA LEU A 515 -20.29 13.92 12.82
C LEU A 515 -19.55 14.56 14.00
N LYS A 516 -19.53 13.84 15.12
CA LYS A 516 -18.93 14.30 16.36
C LYS A 516 -17.94 13.26 16.87
N ALA A 517 -16.70 13.68 17.08
CA ALA A 517 -15.74 12.87 17.82
C ALA A 517 -16.08 12.96 19.31
N VAL A 518 -16.38 11.82 19.92
CA VAL A 518 -16.66 11.71 21.35
C VAL A 518 -15.62 10.84 22.02
N GLN A 519 -15.14 11.30 23.17
CA GLN A 519 -14.22 10.52 23.98
C GLN A 519 -14.97 9.27 24.46
N ASN A 520 -14.40 8.10 24.24
CA ASN A 520 -15.06 6.83 24.50
C ASN A 520 -15.61 6.79 25.95
N PRO A 521 -16.92 6.51 26.15
CA PRO A 521 -17.59 6.65 27.44
C PRO A 521 -17.22 5.55 28.46
N ASP A 522 -16.43 4.54 28.07
CA ASP A 522 -16.04 3.43 28.95
C ASP A 522 -15.18 3.84 30.17
N GLY A 523 -14.79 5.11 30.26
CA GLY A 523 -14.04 5.65 31.39
C GLY A 523 -12.61 5.15 31.45
N SER A 524 -12.16 4.39 30.45
CA SER A 524 -10.75 4.10 30.28
C SER A 524 -10.10 5.42 29.84
N ASN A 525 -9.21 5.97 30.67
CA ASN A 525 -8.34 7.10 30.31
C ASN A 525 -7.31 6.71 29.23
N SER A 526 -7.64 5.78 28.34
CA SER A 526 -6.90 5.44 27.15
C SER A 526 -6.97 6.66 26.22
N THR A 527 -5.89 7.42 26.18
CA THR A 527 -5.74 8.64 25.36
C THR A 527 -5.67 8.37 23.85
N SER A 528 -6.06 7.18 23.40
CA SER A 528 -5.76 6.65 22.06
C SER A 528 -6.95 6.47 21.13
N THR A 529 -8.19 6.42 21.64
CA THR A 529 -9.38 6.07 20.86
C THR A 529 -10.51 7.09 21.05
N TRP A 530 -11.15 7.47 19.93
CA TRP A 530 -12.32 8.36 19.89
C TRP A 530 -13.43 7.67 19.09
N ASP A 531 -14.67 7.72 19.56
CA ASP A 531 -15.79 7.20 18.81
C ASP A 531 -16.36 8.30 17.92
N ILE A 532 -16.74 7.97 16.68
CA ILE A 532 -17.62 8.84 15.91
C ILE A 532 -19.06 8.59 16.36
N GLU A 533 -19.70 9.64 16.88
CA GLU A 533 -21.14 9.75 16.95
C GLU A 533 -21.64 10.42 15.66
N VAL A 534 -22.52 9.74 14.94
CA VAL A 534 -23.26 10.33 13.82
C VAL A 534 -24.67 10.61 14.32
N THR A 535 -25.08 11.87 14.31
CA THR A 535 -26.45 12.26 14.67
C THR A 535 -27.19 12.70 13.42
N ASP A 536 -28.31 12.05 13.12
CA ASP A 536 -29.14 12.41 11.97
C ASP A 536 -30.03 13.63 12.25
N ALA A 537 -30.77 14.09 11.23
CA ALA A 537 -31.75 15.17 11.29
C ALA A 537 -32.82 15.01 12.41
N ASN A 538 -33.08 13.77 12.83
CA ASN A 538 -34.08 13.45 13.84
C ASN A 538 -33.47 13.40 15.27
N GLY A 539 -32.18 13.68 15.42
CA GLY A 539 -31.46 13.59 16.69
C GLY A 539 -31.14 12.15 17.09
N VAL A 540 -31.24 11.18 16.18
CA VAL A 540 -30.86 9.78 16.43
C VAL A 540 -29.34 9.66 16.27
N THR A 541 -28.67 9.36 17.37
CA THR A 541 -27.23 9.12 17.37
C THR A 541 -26.92 7.64 17.16
N SER A 542 -26.22 7.32 16.07
CA SER A 542 -25.55 6.04 15.87
C SER A 542 -24.07 6.20 16.28
N ALA A 543 -23.64 5.45 17.28
CA ALA A 543 -22.23 5.32 17.64
C ALA A 543 -21.72 4.02 17.03
N GLY A 544 -20.55 4.02 16.38
CA GLY A 544 -20.14 2.79 15.70
C GLY A 544 -18.68 2.54 15.40
N ILE A 545 -17.80 3.54 15.34
CA ILE A 545 -16.42 3.30 14.87
C ILE A 545 -15.42 4.11 15.69
N ALA A 546 -14.46 3.39 16.28
CA ALA A 546 -13.33 3.96 16.98
C ALA A 546 -12.28 4.43 15.97
N LEU A 547 -12.03 5.74 15.94
CA LEU A 547 -10.89 6.33 15.24
C LEU A 547 -9.64 6.23 16.13
N ARG A 548 -8.52 5.87 15.51
CA ARG A 548 -7.22 5.80 16.19
C ARG A 548 -6.42 7.06 15.88
N ARG A 549 -5.86 7.69 16.91
CA ARG A 549 -4.98 8.86 16.73
C ARG A 549 -3.77 8.50 15.87
N GLY A 550 -3.36 9.44 15.04
CA GLY A 550 -2.17 9.32 14.19
C GLY A 550 -2.37 8.54 12.89
N LEU A 551 -3.54 7.94 12.67
CA LEU A 551 -3.91 7.27 11.42
C LEU A 551 -4.81 8.15 10.56
N PHE A 552 -4.75 7.95 9.24
CA PHE A 552 -5.75 8.49 8.33
C PHE A 552 -7.03 7.66 8.39
N HIS A 553 -8.15 8.34 8.22
CA HIS A 553 -9.47 7.76 8.12
C HIS A 553 -10.19 8.35 6.92
N ASP A 554 -10.73 7.48 6.08
CA ASP A 554 -11.55 7.86 4.94
C ASP A 554 -13.02 7.79 5.34
N ILE A 555 -13.73 8.90 5.21
CA ILE A 555 -15.17 8.97 5.42
C ILE A 555 -15.82 9.22 4.07
N THR A 556 -16.55 8.22 3.57
CA THR A 556 -17.28 8.32 2.31
C THR A 556 -18.76 8.48 2.61
N MET A 557 -19.37 9.51 2.05
CA MET A 557 -20.83 9.63 1.97
C MET A 557 -21.24 9.30 0.54
N ARG A 558 -21.96 8.20 0.36
CA ARG A 558 -22.42 7.70 -0.93
C ARG A 558 -23.90 7.93 -1.09
N HIS A 559 -24.30 8.65 -2.13
CA HIS A 559 -25.70 8.74 -2.52
C HIS A 559 -26.06 7.55 -3.42
N THR A 560 -27.03 6.71 -3.06
CA THR A 560 -27.29 5.43 -3.75
C THR A 560 -28.12 5.55 -5.02
N GLY A 561 -28.65 6.74 -5.34
CA GLY A 561 -29.42 7.01 -6.57
C GLY A 561 -30.78 6.30 -6.64
N ASN A 562 -31.25 5.67 -5.56
CA ASN A 562 -32.45 4.82 -5.56
C ASN A 562 -33.79 5.56 -5.43
N GLY A 563 -33.89 6.83 -5.84
CA GLY A 563 -35.14 7.61 -5.89
C GLY A 563 -35.81 7.90 -4.53
N ALA A 564 -35.28 7.33 -3.44
CA ALA A 564 -35.34 7.87 -2.10
C ALA A 564 -33.92 8.37 -1.81
N ASP A 565 -33.77 9.59 -1.30
CA ASP A 565 -32.49 10.27 -1.09
C ASP A 565 -31.69 9.56 0.01
N GLU A 566 -31.14 8.40 -0.34
CA GLU A 566 -30.49 7.47 0.57
C GLU A 566 -28.98 7.71 0.51
N ILE A 567 -28.41 8.04 1.67
CA ILE A 567 -27.00 8.28 1.88
C ILE A 567 -26.43 7.15 2.73
N GLU A 568 -25.48 6.41 2.17
CA GLU A 568 -24.63 5.48 2.91
C GLU A 568 -23.43 6.23 3.47
N LEU A 569 -23.17 6.09 4.76
CA LEU A 569 -21.93 6.55 5.37
C LEU A 569 -20.99 5.37 5.52
N LEU A 570 -19.83 5.44 4.89
CA LEU A 570 -18.74 4.48 5.04
C LEU A 570 -17.57 5.14 5.76
N VAL A 571 -16.93 4.41 6.68
CA VAL A 571 -15.66 4.83 7.29
C VAL A 571 -14.64 3.73 7.06
N ASN A 572 -13.53 4.07 6.43
CA ASN A 572 -12.51 3.13 5.95
C ASN A 572 -13.12 1.99 5.12
N GLY A 573 -14.11 2.32 4.27
CA GLY A 573 -14.84 1.36 3.43
C GLY A 573 -15.88 0.50 4.18
N ILE A 574 -16.05 0.65 5.49
CA ILE A 574 -17.04 -0.09 6.28
C ILE A 574 -18.32 0.73 6.37
N LEU A 575 -19.45 0.18 5.91
CA LEU A 575 -20.77 0.80 6.04
C LEU A 575 -21.13 0.98 7.52
N VAL A 576 -21.24 2.23 7.95
CA VAL A 576 -21.60 2.62 9.32
C VAL A 576 -23.11 2.73 9.49
N GLY A 577 -23.79 3.20 8.44
CA GLY A 577 -25.22 3.37 8.45
C GLY A 577 -25.74 3.89 7.12
N THR A 578 -27.05 3.74 6.94
CA THR A 578 -27.77 4.19 5.77
C THR A 578 -28.88 5.13 6.24
N TYR A 579 -28.92 6.32 5.68
CA TYR A 579 -29.81 7.40 6.06
C TYR A 579 -30.74 7.72 4.90
N VAL A 580 -32.04 7.78 5.12
CA VAL A 580 -33.03 8.05 4.06
C VAL A 580 -33.72 9.36 4.38
N ASP A 581 -33.59 10.35 3.49
CA ASP A 581 -34.45 11.54 3.50
C ASP A 581 -35.42 11.54 2.31
N ARG A 582 -36.52 12.29 2.43
CA ARG A 582 -37.60 12.38 1.43
C ARG A 582 -37.58 13.65 0.58
N ALA A 583 -36.55 14.50 0.67
CA ALA A 583 -36.45 15.70 -0.15
C ALA A 583 -35.03 16.32 -0.24
N ALA A 584 -34.12 15.75 -1.03
CA ALA A 584 -32.76 16.31 -1.17
C ALA A 584 -32.51 17.08 -2.48
N ALA A 585 -31.98 18.30 -2.33
CA ALA A 585 -31.01 18.93 -3.22
C ALA A 585 -29.87 19.48 -2.32
N PHE A 586 -28.61 19.29 -2.70
CA PHE A 586 -27.45 19.66 -1.88
C PHE A 586 -27.27 21.20 -1.80
N ASP A 587 -27.29 21.78 -0.60
CA ASP A 587 -26.95 23.20 -0.34
C ASP A 587 -26.11 23.28 0.94
N VAL A 588 -24.91 23.88 0.84
CA VAL A 588 -23.99 24.03 1.97
C VAL A 588 -24.06 25.47 2.48
N ALA A 589 -24.99 25.79 3.40
CA ALA A 589 -25.14 27.16 3.94
C ALA A 589 -25.47 27.29 5.46
N SER A 590 -24.61 28.07 6.15
CA SER A 590 -24.76 28.99 7.32
C SER A 590 -25.14 28.52 8.76
N LEU A 591 -24.38 29.03 9.75
CA LEU A 591 -24.76 29.12 11.17
C LEU A 591 -24.33 30.49 11.76
N PHE A 592 -25.21 31.07 12.58
CA PHE A 592 -25.11 32.33 13.36
C PHE A 592 -25.51 33.67 12.70
N ALA A 593 -26.82 33.86 12.54
CA ALA A 593 -27.44 35.19 12.70
C ALA A 593 -28.56 35.09 13.75
N GLY A 594 -28.19 35.17 15.04
CA GLY A 594 -29.14 35.03 16.15
C GLY A 594 -28.59 35.52 17.49
N ASN A 595 -28.52 36.85 17.64
CA ASN A 595 -28.51 37.65 18.88
C ASN A 595 -27.48 37.29 20.02
N PRO A 596 -26.44 38.12 20.26
CA PRO A 596 -25.44 37.90 21.29
C PRO A 596 -25.89 38.49 22.64
N SER A 597 -26.73 37.79 23.41
CA SER A 597 -27.01 38.25 24.78
C SER A 597 -27.54 37.17 25.73
N SER A 598 -26.87 36.02 25.87
CA SER A 598 -26.89 35.22 27.12
C SER A 598 -26.19 33.86 26.97
N ALA A 599 -24.85 33.83 26.95
CA ALA A 599 -24.10 32.60 27.22
C ALA A 599 -22.66 32.96 27.63
N THR A 600 -22.48 33.42 28.87
CA THR A 600 -21.16 33.49 29.50
C THR A 600 -20.78 32.09 29.96
N GLY A 601 -20.00 31.36 29.16
CA GLY A 601 -19.47 30.06 29.59
C GLY A 601 -18.93 29.16 28.48
N PHE A 602 -17.97 29.61 27.67
CA PHE A 602 -17.17 28.72 26.85
C PHE A 602 -15.68 29.09 27.00
N GLY A 603 -14.89 28.12 27.46
CA GLY A 603 -13.44 28.22 27.56
C GLY A 603 -12.80 28.08 26.18
N SER A 604 -11.77 28.88 25.91
CA SER A 604 -11.00 28.81 24.67
C SER A 604 -10.29 27.46 24.54
N ALA A 605 -10.60 26.69 23.50
CA ALA A 605 -9.79 25.56 23.06
C ALA A 605 -8.87 26.03 21.92
N THR A 606 -7.58 25.69 22.00
CA THR A 606 -6.64 25.77 20.87
C THR A 606 -6.69 24.46 20.11
N LEU A 607 -7.08 24.51 18.83
CA LEU A 607 -7.06 23.38 17.90
C LEU A 607 -5.70 23.34 17.20
N ASP A 608 -4.98 22.24 17.31
CA ASP A 608 -3.81 21.96 16.47
C ASP A 608 -4.28 21.26 15.17
N ALA A 609 -3.63 21.62 14.06
CA ALA A 609 -4.00 21.40 12.66
C ALA A 609 -4.71 20.08 12.27
N PHE A 610 -5.68 20.20 11.35
CA PHE A 610 -6.27 19.12 10.55
C PHE A 610 -5.91 19.35 9.07
N SER A 611 -5.77 18.26 8.30
CA SER A 611 -5.81 18.29 6.83
C SER A 611 -7.11 17.65 6.37
N ILE A 612 -7.78 18.30 5.42
CA ILE A 612 -9.06 17.90 4.83
C ILE A 612 -8.84 17.84 3.31
N GLN A 613 -9.06 16.67 2.73
CA GLN A 613 -9.12 16.47 1.29
C GLN A 613 -10.56 16.10 0.92
N VAL A 614 -11.17 16.84 0.00
CA VAL A 614 -12.53 16.59 -0.49
C VAL A 614 -12.48 16.22 -1.96
N THR A 615 -12.95 15.02 -2.29
CA THR A 615 -13.04 14.52 -3.67
C THR A 615 -14.50 14.17 -3.99
N VAL A 616 -15.05 14.78 -5.04
CA VAL A 616 -16.42 14.52 -5.53
C VAL A 616 -16.32 13.73 -6.83
N ILE A 617 -16.87 12.51 -6.86
CA ILE A 617 -16.79 11.61 -8.02
C ILE A 617 -18.20 11.36 -8.58
N PRO A 618 -18.60 11.97 -9.70
CA PRO A 618 -19.87 11.69 -10.36
C PRO A 618 -19.78 10.53 -11.38
N GLU A 619 -20.76 9.61 -11.40
CA GLU A 619 -20.95 8.61 -12.48
C GLU A 619 -22.08 9.01 -13.47
N PRO A 620 -22.04 8.63 -14.77
CA PRO A 620 -22.11 9.67 -15.82
C PRO A 620 -23.43 9.79 -16.59
N ALA A 621 -23.64 11.01 -17.12
CA ALA A 621 -24.15 11.24 -18.48
C ALA A 621 -23.14 12.07 -19.32
N THR A 622 -22.17 11.36 -19.93
CA THR A 622 -21.33 11.72 -21.13
C THR A 622 -20.30 12.88 -21.01
N ILE A 623 -18.97 12.82 -21.27
CA ILE A 623 -17.82 11.86 -21.29
C ILE A 623 -16.53 12.72 -21.51
N VAL A 624 -15.43 12.45 -20.77
CA VAL A 624 -14.06 12.19 -21.30
C VAL A 624 -13.52 11.01 -20.47
N LEU A 625 -12.82 10.10 -21.13
CA LEU A 625 -12.81 8.66 -20.89
C LEU A 625 -11.37 8.19 -20.59
N LEU A 626 -11.12 7.44 -19.52
CA LEU A 626 -10.13 6.35 -19.55
C LEU A 626 -10.95 5.05 -19.52
N LEU A 627 -11.01 4.37 -20.66
CA LEU A 627 -11.91 3.24 -20.90
C LEU A 627 -11.10 1.97 -21.11
N THR A 628 -11.39 0.96 -20.31
CA THR A 628 -11.09 -0.44 -20.66
C THR A 628 -12.42 -1.20 -20.68
N ILE A 629 -12.91 -1.54 -21.88
CA ILE A 629 -14.09 -2.41 -22.04
C ILE A 629 -13.64 -3.86 -22.07
N LEU A 630 -14.18 -4.70 -21.20
CA LEU A 630 -14.31 -6.14 -21.42
C LEU A 630 -15.81 -6.51 -21.54
N PRO A 631 -16.22 -7.30 -22.55
CA PRO A 631 -17.63 -7.63 -22.75
C PRO A 631 -18.10 -8.77 -21.84
N ILE A 632 -19.03 -8.50 -20.92
CA ILE A 632 -19.81 -9.54 -20.24
C ILE A 632 -21.15 -9.71 -20.96
N ARG A 633 -21.36 -10.86 -21.61
CA ARG A 633 -22.65 -11.25 -22.19
C ARG A 633 -23.68 -11.56 -21.09
N ARG A 634 -24.73 -10.75 -20.97
CA ARG A 634 -25.96 -11.14 -20.26
C ARG A 634 -26.66 -12.27 -21.03
N ARG A 635 -26.85 -13.43 -20.39
CA ARG A 635 -27.78 -14.47 -20.86
C ARG A 635 -29.22 -14.00 -20.65
N GLY A 636 -29.97 -13.86 -21.74
CA GLY A 636 -31.42 -13.66 -21.71
C GLY A 636 -32.18 -14.91 -21.22
N PRO A 637 -33.47 -14.76 -20.87
CA PRO A 637 -34.26 -15.80 -20.22
C PRO A 637 -34.57 -16.96 -21.19
N ARG A 638 -34.46 -18.19 -20.70
CA ARG A 638 -34.88 -19.40 -21.42
C ARG A 638 -36.41 -19.41 -21.55
N ARG A 639 -36.92 -19.44 -22.78
CA ARG A 639 -38.27 -19.96 -23.05
C ARG A 639 -38.24 -21.48 -23.00
N ALA A 640 -39.37 -22.04 -22.54
CA ALA A 640 -39.63 -23.45 -22.28
C ALA A 640 -39.34 -24.39 -23.47
#